data_AF-B4LI29-F1
#
_entry.id   AF-B4LI29-F1
#
_cell.length_a   1.000
_cell.length_b   1.000
_cell.length_c   1.000
_cell.angle_alpha   90.00
_cell.angle_beta   90.00
_cell.angle_gamma   90.00
#
_symmetry.space_group_name_H-M   'P 1'
#
loop_
_entity.id
_entity.type
_entity.pdbx_description
1 polymer ?
#
loop_
_entity_poly.entity_id
_entity_poly.type
_entity_poly.pdbx_seq_one_letter_code
_entity_poly.pdbx_strand_id
1 'polypeptide(L)'
;METASTPIEPNSDGIDLAADNSCRLANQAAVIQIINDADVDAATDSAEQQQQLECKSKVQSEENIAITTTTNENTTEDKNTNELAIVKEMHASVVEQMVRHKPEDSTAGISFAELKAQAEEQELIKDAPQQDILAHVHCLAQLEEQRRSYERQLEQLRTANAQKDNMMQLLQRENAILDKEKQAFRNEMDSANKEKETTVIKFAMKEKLLIDAKKEKEAVEKQLADAKKEVKNVSIRFQAVHEEKSRMTYIIDEKCGEVRKYQRELEKLKLEMGHLESKLKYHANKLNIEVEAKAQLERKLEEERNAPNKLEEKANEKLKVEFEANSILLKHEIMRKTEALDKLTKEHQKQSEANKELQQQLQEINAAHQQLTEQFKELQSQHSSVEAAYSDELLNAAKLHSQLAELQLLRTQNTINEQKLAEEQTRVQKLEATALDNETDLSQLQQKKQELLSINKEMSELIVRLQNDICLAESKAQGLEAENKLLKQEKLTYDAKYSELEQQLSAEAAEKNEERLLLAKHLSEKTKLYELIKGKLENVQGDFEATQHKNATLVKELQRELQKYKRGIVDAKPIGYCSNCQQALNGYSQEQQQQQALRTHSRNSSQGSLHNGSRRASESSESETVASSVTAVPQTDLQAVPSKKVLVERILRLQQASARQTERIEFLENHTAMLVSEVQKKSKVVQHYMLRDQTAGALTSSKSDQNKSELVKYGNGVMAAIYGGVKGAENKSMSLELSLEINKKLQTVLEDTLLKNITLKENLDVLGLEVDNLTRKLRSYELNKVQ
;
A
#
# COMPACT_ATOMS: atom_id res chain seq x y z
N MET A 1 -44.67 -40.99 -4.98
CA MET A 1 -43.97 -42.29 -4.87
C MET A 1 -43.71 -42.50 -3.38
N GLU A 2 -44.72 -42.92 -2.60
CA GLU A 2 -45.10 -44.34 -2.36
C GLU A 2 -43.89 -45.16 -1.88
N THR A 3 -43.85 -45.81 -0.70
CA THR A 3 -44.90 -46.30 0.21
C THR A 3 -44.34 -46.55 1.63
N ALA A 4 -45.27 -46.66 2.59
CA ALA A 4 -45.20 -46.80 4.04
C ALA A 4 -44.54 -48.08 4.61
N SER A 5 -44.19 -48.03 5.92
CA SER A 5 -44.64 -49.01 6.94
C SER A 5 -44.25 -48.59 8.38
N THR A 6 -45.26 -48.45 9.24
CA THR A 6 -45.23 -48.43 10.73
C THR A 6 -45.26 -49.85 11.31
N PRO A 7 -44.89 -50.10 12.59
CA PRO A 7 -45.91 -50.22 13.67
C PRO A 7 -45.45 -49.79 15.10
N ILE A 8 -46.29 -49.08 15.86
CA ILE A 8 -47.07 -49.49 17.07
C ILE A 8 -46.29 -49.51 18.41
N GLU A 9 -46.63 -48.56 19.30
CA GLU A 9 -46.41 -48.59 20.76
C GLU A 9 -47.77 -48.67 21.49
N PRO A 10 -47.88 -49.34 22.66
CA PRO A 10 -49.07 -49.27 23.50
C PRO A 10 -48.87 -48.38 24.75
N ASN A 11 -49.93 -47.64 25.10
CA ASN A 11 -50.15 -46.97 26.38
C ASN A 11 -50.66 -47.97 27.45
N SER A 12 -50.27 -47.75 28.72
CA SER A 12 -51.12 -48.08 29.88
C SER A 12 -50.71 -47.28 31.13
N ASP A 13 -51.58 -46.34 31.49
CA ASP A 13 -52.13 -45.99 32.81
C ASP A 13 -51.31 -46.13 34.11
N GLY A 14 -51.14 -44.95 34.75
CA GLY A 14 -51.38 -44.58 36.15
C GLY A 14 -51.30 -45.61 37.30
N ILE A 15 -50.70 -45.16 38.42
CA ILE A 15 -51.36 -45.02 39.74
C ILE A 15 -50.41 -44.29 40.71
N ASP A 16 -51.03 -43.33 41.40
CA ASP A 16 -50.60 -42.51 42.52
C ASP A 16 -50.43 -43.37 43.79
N LEU A 17 -49.44 -43.07 44.66
CA LEU A 17 -49.56 -43.22 46.12
C LEU A 17 -48.31 -42.72 46.85
N ALA A 18 -48.59 -41.75 47.70
CA ALA A 18 -47.72 -41.07 48.63
C ALA A 18 -47.27 -41.94 49.82
N ALA A 19 -46.39 -41.30 50.61
CA ALA A 19 -46.38 -41.30 52.07
C ALA A 19 -45.29 -42.11 52.79
N ASP A 20 -44.38 -41.33 53.35
CA ASP A 20 -44.12 -41.21 54.80
C ASP A 20 -43.10 -42.10 55.52
N ASN A 21 -42.25 -41.34 56.23
CA ASN A 21 -41.78 -41.53 57.61
C ASN A 21 -40.81 -42.69 57.93
N SER A 22 -39.55 -42.40 58.29
CA SER A 22 -39.07 -41.74 59.53
C SER A 22 -38.81 -42.75 60.65
N CYS A 23 -37.55 -42.84 61.08
CA CYS A 23 -37.08 -42.96 62.48
C CYS A 23 -35.54 -43.08 62.42
N ARG A 24 -34.71 -42.10 62.87
CA ARG A 24 -34.64 -41.34 64.13
C ARG A 24 -34.26 -42.27 65.29
N LEU A 25 -33.06 -42.11 65.85
CA LEU A 25 -32.73 -41.53 67.17
C LEU A 25 -31.30 -41.98 67.48
N ALA A 26 -30.42 -41.35 68.26
CA ALA A 26 -30.25 -40.11 69.01
C ALA A 26 -28.78 -40.22 69.54
N ASN A 27 -28.01 -39.23 69.99
CA ASN A 27 -28.29 -38.22 71.01
C ASN A 27 -27.02 -37.38 71.19
N GLN A 28 -27.22 -36.06 71.40
CA GLN A 28 -26.61 -35.19 72.44
C GLN A 28 -25.07 -35.11 72.61
N ALA A 29 -24.43 -33.96 72.90
CA ALA A 29 -24.86 -32.58 73.11
C ALA A 29 -23.62 -31.66 73.21
N ALA A 30 -23.79 -30.42 72.71
CA ALA A 30 -23.35 -29.10 73.24
C ALA A 30 -21.84 -28.84 73.52
N VAL A 31 -21.25 -27.64 73.47
CA VAL A 31 -21.64 -26.22 73.65
C VAL A 31 -20.50 -25.40 72.95
N ILE A 32 -20.68 -24.26 72.25
CA ILE A 32 -20.61 -22.83 72.68
C ILE A 32 -20.66 -22.01 71.36
N GLN A 33 -21.73 -21.27 71.01
CA GLN A 33 -22.15 -19.92 71.45
C GLN A 33 -21.39 -18.78 70.74
N ILE A 34 -22.01 -18.17 69.71
CA ILE A 34 -21.95 -16.72 69.45
C ILE A 34 -23.38 -16.28 69.09
N ILE A 35 -23.87 -15.31 69.87
CA ILE A 35 -25.17 -14.67 69.76
C ILE A 35 -25.06 -13.45 68.83
N ASN A 36 -26.12 -13.27 68.04
CA ASN A 36 -26.48 -12.11 67.22
C ASN A 36 -26.82 -10.87 68.06
N ASP A 37 -26.88 -9.71 67.41
CA ASP A 37 -28.05 -8.80 67.43
C ASP A 37 -27.87 -7.82 66.23
N ALA A 38 -28.77 -7.83 65.22
CA ALA A 38 -30.05 -7.08 65.11
C ALA A 38 -29.80 -5.66 64.56
N ASP A 39 -30.52 -5.04 63.62
CA ASP A 39 -31.81 -5.19 62.90
C ASP A 39 -31.60 -4.50 61.51
N VAL A 40 -32.21 -4.80 60.36
CA VAL A 40 -33.56 -5.24 59.93
C VAL A 40 -34.59 -4.10 59.79
N ASP A 41 -35.24 -4.15 58.62
CA ASP A 41 -36.47 -3.50 58.14
C ASP A 41 -36.40 -2.06 57.59
N ALA A 42 -36.67 -1.81 56.30
CA ALA A 42 -37.82 -2.12 55.42
C ALA A 42 -38.86 -0.99 55.39
N ALA A 43 -39.42 -0.79 54.18
CA ALA A 43 -40.51 0.11 53.78
C ALA A 43 -40.15 1.59 53.56
N THR A 44 -40.07 1.99 52.28
CA THR A 44 -41.13 2.79 51.61
C THR A 44 -40.84 2.93 50.12
N ASP A 45 -41.69 2.29 49.33
CA ASP A 45 -42.01 2.65 47.95
C ASP A 45 -42.91 3.90 47.91
N SER A 46 -42.82 4.60 46.77
CA SER A 46 -43.91 5.36 46.11
C SER A 46 -44.02 6.89 46.28
N ALA A 47 -43.84 7.54 45.12
CA ALA A 47 -44.65 8.61 44.51
C ALA A 47 -44.45 10.10 44.91
N GLU A 48 -44.02 10.92 43.95
CA GLU A 48 -44.86 11.78 43.06
C GLU A 48 -43.93 12.43 41.99
N GLN A 49 -44.12 12.20 40.67
CA GLN A 49 -44.94 12.99 39.71
C GLN A 49 -44.59 14.48 39.69
N GLN A 50 -44.19 15.12 38.58
CA GLN A 50 -44.75 15.22 37.22
C GLN A 50 -43.57 15.34 36.20
N GLN A 51 -43.57 14.89 34.94
CA GLN A 51 -44.62 14.75 33.93
C GLN A 51 -44.11 13.80 32.80
N GLN A 52 -44.99 12.89 32.35
CA GLN A 52 -44.85 11.99 31.17
C GLN A 52 -44.77 12.81 29.86
N LEU A 53 -43.97 12.47 28.84
CA LEU A 53 -44.09 11.39 27.84
C LEU A 53 -45.45 11.29 27.13
N GLU A 54 -45.49 11.69 25.85
CA GLU A 54 -46.27 11.12 24.72
C GLU A 54 -46.10 12.05 23.49
N CYS A 55 -46.32 11.70 22.23
CA CYS A 55 -46.15 10.50 21.42
C CYS A 55 -46.13 10.98 19.95
N LYS A 56 -45.75 10.12 19.02
CA LYS A 56 -45.75 10.37 17.56
C LYS A 56 -47.13 10.82 17.03
N SER A 57 -47.13 11.75 16.08
CA SER A 57 -47.65 11.61 14.69
C SER A 57 -48.40 12.85 14.13
N LYS A 58 -48.25 13.03 12.80
CA LYS A 58 -49.05 13.81 11.83
C LYS A 58 -48.88 15.35 11.87
N VAL A 59 -48.29 15.96 10.84
CA VAL A 59 -48.82 16.30 9.48
C VAL A 59 -49.76 17.51 9.52
N GLN A 60 -49.38 18.53 8.72
CA GLN A 60 -50.13 19.74 8.31
C GLN A 60 -50.38 20.74 9.47
N SER A 61 -50.20 22.05 9.33
CA SER A 61 -50.28 22.96 8.19
C SER A 61 -49.72 24.33 8.60
N GLU A 62 -49.06 25.03 7.66
CA GLU A 62 -49.17 26.48 7.40
C GLU A 62 -48.71 27.47 8.52
N GLU A 63 -47.89 28.49 8.29
CA GLU A 63 -47.77 29.36 7.11
C GLU A 63 -46.46 30.21 7.13
N ASN A 64 -45.84 30.34 5.95
CA ASN A 64 -45.26 31.53 5.27
C ASN A 64 -44.35 32.53 6.03
N ILE A 65 -43.17 32.92 5.51
CA ILE A 65 -42.91 33.78 4.32
C ILE A 65 -41.55 33.38 3.69
N ALA A 66 -41.54 32.74 2.50
CA ALA A 66 -41.30 33.27 1.16
C ALA A 66 -39.86 33.75 0.81
N ILE A 67 -39.07 32.91 0.10
CA ILE A 67 -38.25 33.32 -1.08
C ILE A 67 -38.23 32.14 -2.07
N THR A 68 -38.72 32.40 -3.27
CA THR A 68 -39.06 31.47 -4.34
C THR A 68 -37.84 31.03 -5.16
N THR A 69 -37.63 29.73 -5.29
CA THR A 69 -36.80 29.08 -6.32
C THR A 69 -37.65 28.83 -7.57
N THR A 70 -37.27 29.42 -8.69
CA THR A 70 -37.73 29.02 -10.03
C THR A 70 -36.64 28.19 -10.70
N THR A 71 -36.97 26.94 -10.97
CA THR A 71 -36.36 26.09 -12.00
C THR A 71 -36.47 26.78 -13.37
N ASN A 72 -35.34 26.94 -14.05
CA ASN A 72 -35.30 27.16 -15.50
C ASN A 72 -34.24 26.22 -16.08
N GLU A 73 -34.71 25.07 -16.55
CA GLU A 73 -34.11 24.40 -17.70
C GLU A 73 -34.58 25.13 -18.95
N ASN A 74 -33.62 25.57 -19.77
CA ASN A 74 -33.64 25.62 -21.23
C ASN A 74 -32.90 26.85 -21.79
N THR A 75 -32.20 26.59 -22.89
CA THR A 75 -31.71 27.52 -23.92
C THR A 75 -30.58 28.47 -23.55
N THR A 76 -29.34 28.02 -23.83
CA THR A 76 -28.23 28.92 -24.19
C THR A 76 -27.65 28.49 -25.54
N GLU A 77 -28.47 28.60 -26.57
CA GLU A 77 -28.05 28.76 -27.97
C GLU A 77 -28.67 30.06 -28.48
N ASP A 78 -28.27 31.22 -27.95
CA ASP A 78 -28.80 32.51 -28.47
C ASP A 78 -27.91 33.71 -28.10
N LYS A 79 -26.60 33.57 -28.30
CA LYS A 79 -25.66 34.71 -28.27
C LYS A 79 -24.85 34.91 -29.55
N ASN A 80 -24.91 33.98 -30.50
CA ASN A 80 -24.30 34.14 -31.83
C ASN A 80 -25.29 34.63 -32.91
N THR A 81 -26.57 34.72 -32.59
CA THR A 81 -27.65 35.16 -33.50
C THR A 81 -27.80 36.69 -33.52
N ASN A 82 -27.47 37.38 -32.42
CA ASN A 82 -27.59 38.84 -32.31
C ASN A 82 -26.43 39.63 -32.97
N GLU A 83 -25.22 39.07 -33.03
CA GLU A 83 -24.13 39.70 -33.82
C GLU A 83 -24.36 39.56 -35.33
N LEU A 84 -24.98 38.46 -35.78
CA LEU A 84 -25.32 38.23 -37.18
C LEU A 84 -26.57 39.02 -37.64
N ALA A 85 -27.48 39.35 -36.72
CA ALA A 85 -28.63 40.22 -36.98
C ALA A 85 -28.21 41.69 -37.16
N ILE A 86 -27.31 42.20 -36.32
CA ILE A 86 -26.80 43.58 -36.42
C ILE A 86 -25.97 43.78 -37.70
N VAL A 87 -25.19 42.77 -38.11
CA VAL A 87 -24.44 42.82 -39.38
C VAL A 87 -25.36 42.75 -40.60
N LYS A 88 -26.46 41.99 -40.54
CA LYS A 88 -27.47 41.94 -41.62
C LYS A 88 -28.31 43.21 -41.71
N GLU A 89 -28.60 43.87 -40.59
CA GLU A 89 -29.36 45.13 -40.55
C GLU A 89 -28.52 46.32 -41.05
N MET A 90 -27.20 46.33 -40.78
CA MET A 90 -26.25 47.26 -41.42
C MET A 90 -26.11 47.01 -42.93
N HIS A 91 -26.06 45.75 -43.37
CA HIS A 91 -25.97 45.42 -44.80
C HIS A 91 -27.28 45.71 -45.56
N ALA A 92 -28.43 45.58 -44.90
CA ALA A 92 -29.74 45.96 -45.44
C ALA A 92 -29.90 47.48 -45.56
N SER A 93 -29.44 48.25 -44.56
CA SER A 93 -29.48 49.72 -44.59
C SER A 93 -28.59 50.32 -45.69
N VAL A 94 -27.48 49.66 -46.05
CA VAL A 94 -26.62 50.06 -47.17
C VAL A 94 -27.24 49.70 -48.53
N VAL A 95 -28.04 48.64 -48.60
CA VAL A 95 -28.77 48.26 -49.83
C VAL A 95 -30.03 49.11 -50.03
N GLU A 96 -30.70 49.57 -48.96
CA GLU A 96 -31.90 50.41 -49.05
C GLU A 96 -31.60 51.89 -49.40
N GLN A 97 -30.39 52.40 -49.13
CA GLN A 97 -29.94 53.71 -49.63
C GLN A 97 -29.51 53.70 -51.10
N MET A 98 -29.37 52.52 -51.73
CA MET A 98 -28.93 52.38 -53.13
C MET A 98 -30.09 52.11 -54.12
N VAL A 99 -31.35 52.03 -53.64
CA VAL A 99 -32.52 51.66 -54.46
C VAL A 99 -33.55 52.80 -54.63
N ARG A 100 -33.25 54.03 -54.20
CA ARG A 100 -34.04 55.22 -54.59
C ARG A 100 -33.38 56.08 -55.67
N HIS A 101 -32.96 55.46 -56.78
CA HIS A 101 -32.88 56.17 -58.06
C HIS A 101 -33.44 55.25 -59.14
N LYS A 102 -34.66 55.56 -59.60
CA LYS A 102 -35.22 55.01 -60.82
C LYS A 102 -34.29 55.36 -61.98
N PRO A 103 -33.96 54.41 -62.87
CA PRO A 103 -33.38 54.76 -64.15
C PRO A 103 -34.51 55.31 -65.00
N GLU A 104 -34.54 56.63 -65.22
CA GLU A 104 -35.16 57.14 -66.43
C GLU A 104 -34.18 56.89 -67.55
N ASP A 105 -34.52 55.91 -68.39
CA ASP A 105 -33.95 55.71 -69.72
C ASP A 105 -34.11 57.01 -70.52
N SER A 106 -33.11 57.89 -70.43
CA SER A 106 -32.83 58.91 -71.43
C SER A 106 -31.63 58.45 -72.21
N THR A 107 -31.89 57.54 -73.15
CA THR A 107 -31.03 57.24 -74.29
C THR A 107 -30.93 58.48 -75.19
N ALA A 108 -30.19 59.48 -74.75
CA ALA A 108 -29.63 60.51 -75.64
C ALA A 108 -28.37 59.94 -76.31
N GLY A 109 -28.56 58.87 -77.09
CA GLY A 109 -27.67 58.56 -78.18
C GLY A 109 -27.87 59.67 -79.21
N ILE A 110 -27.00 60.68 -79.20
CA ILE A 110 -26.88 61.58 -80.34
C ILE A 110 -26.33 60.73 -81.47
N SER A 111 -27.25 60.27 -82.31
CA SER A 111 -26.97 59.57 -83.53
C SER A 111 -26.11 60.46 -84.41
N PHE A 112 -25.03 59.88 -84.93
CA PHE A 112 -24.18 60.40 -86.00
C PHE A 112 -24.95 60.71 -87.31
N ALA A 113 -26.29 60.57 -87.31
CA ALA A 113 -27.20 60.93 -88.40
C ALA A 113 -27.88 62.32 -88.23
N GLU A 114 -27.79 63.00 -87.07
CA GLU A 114 -28.41 64.33 -86.86
C GLU A 114 -27.45 65.52 -87.04
N LEU A 115 -26.15 65.27 -87.19
CA LEU A 115 -25.16 66.29 -87.58
C LEU A 115 -24.95 66.40 -89.10
N LYS A 116 -25.69 65.62 -89.90
CA LYS A 116 -25.67 65.67 -91.37
C LYS A 116 -26.88 66.39 -91.99
N ALA A 117 -27.83 66.82 -91.15
CA ALA A 117 -29.07 67.50 -91.57
C ALA A 117 -29.04 69.03 -91.37
N GLN A 118 -27.88 69.62 -91.06
CA GLN A 118 -27.64 71.07 -91.03
C GLN A 118 -26.58 71.52 -92.05
N ALA A 119 -26.37 70.75 -93.13
CA ALA A 119 -25.37 71.03 -94.16
C ALA A 119 -25.97 71.44 -95.52
N GLU A 120 -27.30 71.49 -95.67
CA GLU A 120 -27.96 71.86 -96.94
C GLU A 120 -29.15 72.80 -96.70
N GLU A 121 -28.91 73.99 -96.16
CA GLU A 121 -29.77 75.16 -96.42
C GLU A 121 -29.02 76.46 -96.13
N GLN A 122 -28.20 76.91 -97.09
CA GLN A 122 -28.04 78.31 -97.51
C GLN A 122 -26.90 78.42 -98.54
N GLU A 123 -27.28 78.30 -99.81
CA GLU A 123 -26.55 78.94 -100.90
C GLU A 123 -26.50 80.47 -100.68
N LEU A 124 -25.37 81.04 -101.12
CA LEU A 124 -25.17 82.43 -101.53
C LEU A 124 -25.30 83.54 -100.48
N ILE A 125 -24.16 84.19 -100.17
CA ILE A 125 -23.86 85.65 -100.23
C ILE A 125 -22.40 85.81 -99.70
N LYS A 126 -21.39 85.86 -100.58
CA LYS A 126 -20.63 87.06 -100.98
C LYS A 126 -20.19 88.00 -99.82
N ASP A 127 -18.86 88.08 -99.67
CA ASP A 127 -18.03 89.18 -99.14
C ASP A 127 -18.01 89.51 -97.61
N ALA A 128 -16.90 89.09 -96.96
CA ALA A 128 -16.11 89.63 -95.82
C ALA A 128 -16.74 90.60 -94.77
N PRO A 129 -16.36 90.54 -93.45
CA PRO A 129 -15.02 90.97 -93.02
C PRO A 129 -14.37 90.13 -91.87
N GLN A 130 -13.06 90.31 -91.67
CA GLN A 130 -12.17 89.62 -90.71
C GLN A 130 -12.57 89.69 -89.21
N GLN A 131 -13.71 90.30 -88.86
CA GLN A 131 -14.13 90.57 -87.49
C GLN A 131 -14.90 89.40 -86.85
N ASP A 132 -15.61 88.60 -87.65
CA ASP A 132 -16.36 87.42 -87.16
C ASP A 132 -15.46 86.20 -86.90
N ILE A 133 -14.36 86.06 -87.65
CA ILE A 133 -13.38 84.98 -87.42
C ILE A 133 -12.68 85.20 -86.07
N LEU A 134 -12.32 86.45 -85.73
CA LEU A 134 -11.73 86.79 -84.44
C LEU A 134 -12.70 86.57 -83.27
N ALA A 135 -13.98 86.91 -83.43
CA ALA A 135 -15.01 86.64 -82.42
C ALA A 135 -15.25 85.13 -82.21
N HIS A 136 -15.24 84.34 -83.30
CA HIS A 136 -15.37 82.89 -83.22
C HIS A 136 -14.13 82.22 -82.61
N VAL A 137 -12.92 82.71 -82.90
CA VAL A 137 -11.68 82.25 -82.26
C VAL A 137 -11.67 82.58 -80.77
N HIS A 138 -12.16 83.77 -80.38
CA HIS A 138 -12.30 84.14 -78.97
C HIS A 138 -13.33 83.27 -78.24
N CYS A 139 -14.48 82.96 -78.86
CA CYS A 139 -15.49 82.05 -78.30
C CYS A 139 -14.93 80.63 -78.11
N LEU A 140 -14.19 80.10 -79.10
CA LEU A 140 -13.52 78.81 -78.99
C LEU A 140 -12.45 78.79 -77.90
N ALA A 141 -11.64 79.85 -77.79
CA ALA A 141 -10.63 79.97 -76.73
C ALA A 141 -11.28 79.99 -75.33
N GLN A 142 -12.42 80.67 -75.18
CA GLN A 142 -13.18 80.71 -73.93
C GLN A 142 -13.79 79.33 -73.58
N LEU A 143 -14.32 78.60 -74.57
CA LEU A 143 -14.79 77.22 -74.37
C LEU A 143 -13.65 76.25 -74.05
N GLU A 144 -12.49 76.40 -74.70
CA GLU A 144 -11.29 75.61 -74.37
C GLU A 144 -10.77 75.92 -72.97
N GLU A 145 -10.81 77.17 -72.53
CA GLU A 145 -10.44 77.55 -71.17
C GLU A 145 -11.41 76.98 -70.14
N GLN A 146 -12.72 77.02 -70.42
CA GLN A 146 -13.73 76.34 -69.60
C GLN A 146 -13.52 74.82 -69.56
N ARG A 147 -13.21 74.19 -70.70
CA ARG A 147 -12.90 72.75 -70.78
C ARG A 147 -11.67 72.40 -69.94
N ARG A 148 -10.60 73.20 -70.03
CA ARG A 148 -9.39 73.05 -69.19
C ARG A 148 -9.70 73.26 -67.71
N SER A 149 -10.61 74.18 -67.38
CA SER A 149 -11.06 74.40 -66.00
C SER A 149 -11.80 73.16 -65.46
N TYR A 150 -12.74 72.60 -66.21
CA TYR A 150 -13.45 71.38 -65.82
C TYR A 150 -12.53 70.15 -65.77
N GLU A 151 -11.57 70.02 -66.69
CA GLU A 151 -10.55 68.96 -66.64
C GLU A 151 -9.71 69.05 -65.35
N ARG A 152 -9.30 70.27 -64.94
CA ARG A 152 -8.60 70.47 -63.66
C ARG A 152 -9.46 70.12 -62.45
N GLN A 153 -10.74 70.48 -62.47
CA GLN A 153 -11.68 70.14 -61.38
C GLN A 153 -11.91 68.62 -61.28
N LEU A 154 -12.05 67.94 -62.42
CA LEU A 154 -12.16 66.48 -62.48
C LEU A 154 -10.91 65.79 -61.94
N GLU A 155 -9.72 66.29 -62.27
CA GLU A 155 -8.47 65.73 -61.76
C GLU A 155 -8.30 65.97 -60.24
N GLN A 156 -8.74 67.13 -59.74
CA GLN A 156 -8.80 67.39 -58.30
C GLN A 156 -9.79 66.45 -57.58
N LEU A 157 -10.96 66.18 -58.16
CA LEU A 157 -11.92 65.23 -57.59
C LEU A 157 -11.41 63.79 -57.63
N ARG A 158 -10.72 63.39 -58.70
CA ARG A 158 -10.09 62.06 -58.81
C ARG A 158 -9.01 61.85 -57.76
N THR A 159 -8.14 62.84 -57.57
CA THR A 159 -7.09 62.78 -56.54
C THR A 159 -7.69 62.79 -55.13
N ALA A 160 -8.74 63.58 -54.87
CA ALA A 160 -9.46 63.55 -53.59
C ALA A 160 -10.14 62.19 -53.31
N ASN A 161 -10.76 61.57 -54.33
CA ASN A 161 -11.32 60.22 -54.19
C ASN A 161 -10.24 59.17 -53.92
N ALA A 162 -9.12 59.21 -54.65
CA ALA A 162 -8.01 58.30 -54.40
C ALA A 162 -7.43 58.46 -52.97
N GLN A 163 -7.37 59.69 -52.45
CA GLN A 163 -6.97 59.94 -51.06
C GLN A 163 -7.99 59.36 -50.07
N LYS A 164 -9.30 59.51 -50.32
CA LYS A 164 -10.36 58.95 -49.49
C LYS A 164 -10.32 57.41 -49.48
N ASP A 165 -10.09 56.77 -50.62
CA ASP A 165 -9.99 55.31 -50.73
C ASP A 165 -8.77 54.78 -49.97
N ASN A 166 -7.62 55.47 -50.05
CA ASN A 166 -6.44 55.14 -49.25
C ASN A 166 -6.71 55.27 -47.74
N MET A 167 -7.43 56.33 -47.32
CA MET A 167 -7.84 56.50 -45.92
C MET A 167 -8.78 55.38 -45.46
N MET A 168 -9.75 55.01 -46.29
CA MET A 168 -10.68 53.91 -46.01
C MET A 168 -9.94 52.57 -45.84
N GLN A 169 -8.97 52.28 -46.71
CA GLN A 169 -8.15 51.08 -46.58
C GLN A 169 -7.30 51.09 -45.31
N LEU A 170 -6.78 52.25 -44.89
CA LEU A 170 -6.04 52.37 -43.64
C LEU A 170 -6.93 52.06 -42.43
N LEU A 171 -8.13 52.67 -42.40
CA LEU A 171 -9.12 52.41 -41.35
C LEU A 171 -9.58 50.95 -41.32
N GLN A 172 -9.75 50.30 -42.49
CA GLN A 172 -10.07 48.87 -42.56
C GLN A 172 -8.94 48.00 -42.01
N ARG A 173 -7.68 48.32 -42.32
CA ARG A 173 -6.52 47.61 -41.74
C ARG A 173 -6.43 47.81 -40.23
N GLU A 174 -6.64 49.03 -39.76
CA GLU A 174 -6.64 49.36 -38.33
C GLU A 174 -7.75 48.61 -37.58
N ASN A 175 -8.98 48.62 -38.09
CA ASN A 175 -10.08 47.83 -37.51
C ASN A 175 -9.76 46.33 -37.48
N ALA A 176 -9.17 45.77 -38.55
CA ALA A 176 -8.78 44.36 -38.57
C ALA A 176 -7.68 44.01 -37.56
N ILE A 177 -6.80 44.96 -37.22
CA ILE A 177 -5.80 44.79 -36.16
C ILE A 177 -6.49 44.85 -34.79
N LEU A 178 -7.33 45.84 -34.56
CA LEU A 178 -8.08 45.99 -33.30
C LEU A 178 -8.98 44.78 -33.01
N ASP A 179 -9.62 44.21 -34.04
CA ASP A 179 -10.43 42.99 -33.89
C ASP A 179 -9.58 41.77 -33.52
N LYS A 180 -8.37 41.64 -34.10
CA LYS A 180 -7.43 40.58 -33.71
C LYS A 180 -6.92 40.75 -32.29
N GLU A 181 -6.61 41.98 -31.87
CA GLU A 181 -6.20 42.29 -30.50
C GLU A 181 -7.33 42.00 -29.50
N LYS A 182 -8.56 42.42 -29.81
CA LYS A 182 -9.75 42.11 -29.02
C LYS A 182 -9.97 40.60 -28.87
N GLN A 183 -9.79 39.84 -29.95
CA GLN A 183 -9.88 38.38 -29.90
C GLN A 183 -8.75 37.75 -29.07
N ALA A 184 -7.51 38.27 -29.20
CA ALA A 184 -6.38 37.82 -28.39
C ALA A 184 -6.63 38.03 -26.89
N PHE A 185 -7.11 39.22 -26.51
CA PHE A 185 -7.46 39.52 -25.11
C PHE A 185 -8.60 38.64 -24.58
N ARG A 186 -9.61 38.31 -25.40
CA ARG A 186 -10.66 37.36 -25.02
C ARG A 186 -10.10 35.96 -24.78
N ASN A 187 -9.24 35.48 -25.68
CA ASN A 187 -8.61 34.16 -25.55
C ASN A 187 -7.71 34.10 -24.31
N GLU A 188 -6.99 35.17 -23.99
CA GLU A 188 -6.16 35.27 -22.79
C GLU A 188 -7.02 35.27 -21.51
N MET A 189 -8.11 36.03 -21.50
CA MET A 189 -9.08 36.02 -20.40
C MET A 189 -9.69 34.63 -20.18
N ASP A 190 -10.11 33.95 -21.25
CA ASP A 190 -10.66 32.60 -21.18
C ASP A 190 -9.63 31.57 -20.69
N SER A 191 -8.37 31.73 -21.09
CA SER A 191 -7.27 30.88 -20.62
C SER A 191 -7.00 31.09 -19.13
N ALA A 192 -6.94 32.34 -18.67
CA ALA A 192 -6.79 32.68 -17.25
C ALA A 192 -7.96 32.15 -16.41
N ASN A 193 -9.20 32.21 -16.93
CA ASN A 193 -10.36 31.64 -16.27
C ASN A 193 -10.27 30.11 -16.16
N LYS A 194 -9.88 29.42 -17.23
CA LYS A 194 -9.67 27.96 -17.21
C LYS A 194 -8.58 27.55 -16.22
N GLU A 195 -7.49 28.31 -16.13
CA GLU A 195 -6.43 28.08 -15.16
C GLU A 195 -6.90 28.29 -13.72
N LYS A 196 -7.71 29.32 -13.48
CA LYS A 196 -8.34 29.58 -12.17
C LYS A 196 -9.25 28.42 -11.77
N GLU A 197 -10.14 27.97 -12.65
CA GLU A 197 -11.03 26.84 -12.41
C GLU A 197 -10.25 25.54 -12.15
N THR A 198 -9.23 25.27 -12.98
CA THR A 198 -8.35 24.11 -12.81
C THR A 198 -7.64 24.13 -11.45
N THR A 199 -7.21 25.32 -11.01
CA THR A 199 -6.58 25.49 -9.69
C THR A 199 -7.56 25.21 -8.55
N VAL A 200 -8.80 25.70 -8.64
CA VAL A 200 -9.85 25.40 -7.66
C VAL A 200 -10.13 23.89 -7.57
N ILE A 201 -10.23 23.22 -8.72
CA ILE A 201 -10.43 21.76 -8.76
C ILE A 201 -9.26 21.03 -8.09
N LYS A 202 -8.01 21.42 -8.38
CA LYS A 202 -6.82 20.84 -7.74
C LYS A 202 -6.85 21.05 -6.21
N PHE A 203 -7.25 22.22 -5.73
CA PHE A 203 -7.41 22.47 -4.30
C PHE A 203 -8.52 21.61 -3.68
N ALA A 204 -9.68 21.52 -4.31
CA ALA A 204 -10.78 20.68 -3.83
C ALA A 204 -10.40 19.19 -3.79
N MET A 205 -9.68 18.70 -4.79
CA MET A 205 -9.15 17.32 -4.80
C MET A 205 -8.15 17.09 -3.67
N LYS A 206 -7.23 18.05 -3.45
CA LYS A 206 -6.26 17.96 -2.37
C LYS A 206 -6.93 17.98 -0.99
N GLU A 207 -7.95 18.82 -0.82
CA GLU A 207 -8.73 18.90 0.43
C GLU A 207 -9.51 17.59 0.69
N LYS A 208 -10.13 17.02 -0.35
CA LYS A 208 -10.77 15.70 -0.26
C LYS A 208 -9.77 14.62 0.18
N LEU A 209 -8.62 14.53 -0.46
CA LEU A 209 -7.57 13.56 -0.10
C LEU A 209 -7.09 13.76 1.34
N LEU A 210 -6.99 15.01 1.79
CA LEU A 210 -6.62 15.34 3.16
C LEU A 210 -7.69 14.90 4.17
N ILE A 211 -8.97 15.07 3.85
CA ILE A 211 -10.08 14.57 4.66
C ILE A 211 -10.09 13.05 4.71
N ASP A 212 -9.93 12.38 3.58
CA ASP A 212 -9.89 10.91 3.51
C ASP A 212 -8.71 10.35 4.30
N ALA A 213 -7.53 10.95 4.19
CA ALA A 213 -6.36 10.60 5.00
C ALA A 213 -6.58 10.84 6.50
N LYS A 214 -7.29 11.90 6.89
CA LYS A 214 -7.67 12.13 8.30
C LYS A 214 -8.61 11.05 8.83
N LYS A 215 -9.63 10.67 8.05
CA LYS A 215 -10.57 9.59 8.42
C LYS A 215 -9.86 8.25 8.58
N GLU A 216 -8.95 7.92 7.65
CA GLU A 216 -8.16 6.70 7.71
C GLU A 216 -7.24 6.71 8.94
N LYS A 217 -6.59 7.84 9.22
CA LYS A 217 -5.79 8.02 10.44
C LYS A 217 -6.63 7.78 11.71
N GLU A 218 -7.81 8.38 11.82
CA GLU A 218 -8.70 8.20 12.97
C GLU A 218 -9.15 6.73 13.13
N ALA A 219 -9.42 6.05 12.02
CA ALA A 219 -9.76 4.62 12.03
C ALA A 219 -8.59 3.76 12.55
N VAL A 220 -7.37 4.01 12.08
CA VAL A 220 -6.17 3.32 12.56
C VAL A 220 -5.86 3.66 14.01
N GLU A 221 -6.03 4.90 14.45
CA GLU A 221 -5.86 5.30 15.85
C GLU A 221 -6.87 4.61 16.77
N LYS A 222 -8.12 4.44 16.32
CA LYS A 222 -9.14 3.66 17.05
C LYS A 222 -8.75 2.19 17.16
N GLN A 223 -8.32 1.56 16.05
CA GLN A 223 -7.85 0.18 16.06
C GLN A 223 -6.63 -0.01 16.97
N LEU A 224 -5.68 0.94 16.96
CA LEU A 224 -4.53 0.93 17.86
C LEU A 224 -4.95 1.03 19.33
N ALA A 225 -5.95 1.86 19.64
CA ALA A 225 -6.47 1.99 21.00
C ALA A 225 -7.13 0.70 21.49
N ASP A 226 -7.89 0.01 20.64
CA ASP A 226 -8.53 -1.26 20.97
C ASP A 226 -7.51 -2.40 21.09
N ALA A 227 -6.52 -2.48 20.19
CA ALA A 227 -5.40 -3.42 20.32
C ALA A 227 -4.60 -3.20 21.62
N LYS A 228 -4.38 -1.94 22.03
CA LYS A 228 -3.75 -1.63 23.33
C LYS A 228 -4.57 -2.11 24.52
N LYS A 229 -5.90 -2.04 24.46
CA LYS A 229 -6.78 -2.60 25.51
C LYS A 229 -6.68 -4.12 25.54
N GLU A 230 -6.66 -4.76 24.37
CA GLU A 230 -6.53 -6.22 24.27
C GLU A 230 -5.18 -6.70 24.83
N VAL A 231 -4.07 -6.03 24.50
CA VAL A 231 -2.75 -6.33 25.09
C VAL A 231 -2.77 -6.21 26.61
N LYS A 232 -3.42 -5.19 27.17
CA LYS A 232 -3.59 -5.06 28.63
C LYS A 232 -4.40 -6.23 29.21
N ASN A 233 -5.49 -6.61 28.55
CA ASN A 233 -6.32 -7.74 28.99
C ASN A 233 -5.55 -9.07 28.96
N VAL A 234 -4.79 -9.33 27.89
CA VAL A 234 -3.94 -10.52 27.77
C VAL A 234 -2.84 -10.49 28.83
N SER A 235 -2.25 -9.33 29.10
CA SER A 235 -1.23 -9.18 30.16
C SER A 235 -1.79 -9.50 31.54
N ILE A 236 -3.02 -9.08 31.85
CA ILE A 236 -3.69 -9.40 33.12
C ILE A 236 -3.95 -10.91 33.21
N ARG A 237 -4.46 -11.53 32.14
CA ARG A 237 -4.66 -13.00 32.10
C ARG A 237 -3.35 -13.76 32.27
N PHE A 238 -2.29 -13.28 31.64
CA PHE A 238 -0.95 -13.86 31.79
C PHE A 238 -0.46 -13.80 33.24
N GLN A 239 -0.64 -12.67 33.92
CA GLN A 239 -0.31 -12.54 35.34
C GLN A 239 -1.12 -13.52 36.21
N ALA A 240 -2.44 -13.63 35.99
CA ALA A 240 -3.29 -14.58 36.72
C ALA A 240 -2.83 -16.04 36.52
N VAL A 241 -2.51 -16.44 35.28
CA VAL A 241 -1.98 -17.77 34.98
C VAL A 241 -0.59 -17.98 35.62
N HIS A 242 0.23 -16.93 35.67
CA HIS A 242 1.54 -16.99 36.32
C HIS A 242 1.44 -17.19 37.84
N GLU A 243 0.48 -16.51 38.48
CA GLU A 243 0.16 -16.68 39.89
C GLU A 243 -0.36 -18.10 40.19
N GLU A 244 -1.27 -18.62 39.37
CA GLU A 244 -1.77 -20.01 39.47
C GLU A 244 -0.65 -21.03 39.26
N LYS A 245 0.24 -20.82 38.29
CA LYS A 245 1.41 -21.67 38.09
C LYS A 245 2.29 -21.70 39.35
N SER A 246 2.51 -20.55 39.96
CA SER A 246 3.32 -20.43 41.19
C SER A 246 2.64 -21.15 42.36
N ARG A 247 1.32 -21.00 42.50
CA ARG A 247 0.50 -21.71 43.50
C ARG A 247 0.57 -23.23 43.30
N MET A 248 0.40 -23.71 42.07
CA MET A 248 0.46 -25.13 41.74
C MET A 248 1.85 -25.70 42.01
N THR A 249 2.90 -24.96 41.69
CA THR A 249 4.30 -25.36 41.98
C THR A 249 4.50 -25.56 43.48
N TYR A 250 3.99 -24.63 44.31
CA TYR A 250 4.04 -24.76 45.76
C TYR A 250 3.32 -26.03 46.27
N ILE A 251 2.11 -26.31 45.76
CA ILE A 251 1.34 -27.51 46.14
C ILE A 251 2.08 -28.79 45.74
N ILE A 252 2.69 -28.82 44.55
CA ILE A 252 3.49 -29.95 44.09
C ILE A 252 4.67 -30.18 45.03
N ASP A 253 5.40 -29.13 45.40
CA ASP A 253 6.54 -29.23 46.32
C ASP A 253 6.12 -29.77 47.71
N GLU A 254 4.98 -29.30 48.22
CA GLU A 254 4.38 -29.79 49.47
C GLU A 254 4.04 -31.28 49.39
N LYS A 255 3.37 -31.72 48.31
CA LYS A 255 3.05 -33.15 48.09
C LYS A 255 4.29 -34.01 47.88
N CYS A 256 5.30 -33.51 47.19
CA CYS A 256 6.60 -34.18 47.11
C CYS A 256 7.27 -34.29 48.49
N GLY A 257 7.04 -33.32 49.39
CA GLY A 257 7.45 -33.37 50.79
C GLY A 257 6.74 -34.47 51.59
N GLU A 258 5.40 -34.55 51.46
CA GLU A 258 4.58 -35.60 52.08
C GLU A 258 4.99 -37.01 51.61
N VAL A 259 5.17 -37.21 50.30
CA VAL A 259 5.63 -38.49 49.75
C VAL A 259 6.98 -38.90 50.35
N ARG A 260 7.93 -37.96 50.45
CA ARG A 260 9.22 -38.22 51.11
C ARG A 260 9.09 -38.54 52.59
N LYS A 261 8.07 -38.03 53.28
CA LYS A 261 7.78 -38.37 54.68
C LYS A 261 7.23 -39.79 54.79
N TYR A 262 6.22 -40.14 53.99
CA TYR A 262 5.65 -41.49 53.96
C TYR A 262 6.66 -42.56 53.52
N GLN A 263 7.56 -42.24 52.60
CA GLN A 263 8.67 -43.13 52.23
C GLN A 263 9.57 -43.46 53.43
N ARG A 264 9.95 -42.46 54.23
CA ARG A 264 10.74 -42.67 55.46
C ARG A 264 9.98 -43.48 56.51
N GLU A 265 8.67 -43.25 56.66
CA GLU A 265 7.83 -44.04 57.55
C GLU A 265 7.70 -45.51 57.09
N LEU A 266 7.56 -45.75 55.78
CA LEU A 266 7.55 -47.09 55.20
C LEU A 266 8.89 -47.82 55.42
N GLU A 267 10.03 -47.14 55.23
CA GLU A 267 11.34 -47.72 55.52
C GLU A 267 11.48 -48.08 57.01
N LYS A 268 11.00 -47.22 57.91
CA LYS A 268 10.98 -47.50 59.35
C LYS A 268 10.14 -48.74 59.68
N LEU A 269 8.92 -48.81 59.16
CA LEU A 269 8.02 -49.97 59.36
C LEU A 269 8.61 -51.25 58.77
N LYS A 270 9.30 -51.20 57.63
CA LYS A 270 10.01 -52.36 57.08
C LYS A 270 11.10 -52.86 58.01
N LEU A 271 11.87 -51.96 58.62
CA LEU A 271 12.89 -52.35 59.61
C LEU A 271 12.24 -52.98 60.86
N GLU A 272 11.16 -52.39 61.37
CA GLU A 272 10.40 -52.93 62.52
C GLU A 272 9.81 -54.31 62.21
N MET A 273 9.25 -54.50 61.01
CA MET A 273 8.74 -55.79 60.52
C MET A 273 9.87 -56.83 60.44
N GLY A 274 11.03 -56.48 59.88
CA GLY A 274 12.19 -57.36 59.84
C GLY A 274 12.72 -57.76 61.23
N HIS A 275 12.63 -56.85 62.21
CA HIS A 275 12.93 -57.18 63.61
C HIS A 275 11.93 -58.16 64.22
N LEU A 276 10.63 -58.00 63.94
CA LEU A 276 9.58 -58.92 64.40
C LEU A 276 9.69 -60.29 63.75
N GLU A 277 9.96 -60.35 62.44
CA GLU A 277 10.22 -61.61 61.71
C GLU A 277 11.42 -62.35 62.30
N SER A 278 12.50 -61.64 62.62
CA SER A 278 13.68 -62.22 63.27
C SER A 278 13.35 -62.79 64.65
N LYS A 279 12.54 -62.07 65.45
CA LYS A 279 12.06 -62.56 66.76
C LYS A 279 11.15 -63.78 66.62
N LEU A 280 10.22 -63.75 65.67
CA LEU A 280 9.32 -64.88 65.38
C LEU A 280 10.13 -66.13 65.01
N LYS A 281 11.12 -65.97 64.13
CA LYS A 281 12.02 -67.06 63.73
C LYS A 281 12.81 -67.63 64.91
N TYR A 282 13.27 -66.78 65.82
CA TYR A 282 13.92 -67.21 67.06
C TYR A 282 12.97 -68.04 67.93
N HIS A 283 11.74 -67.58 68.18
CA HIS A 283 10.75 -68.31 68.98
C HIS A 283 10.31 -69.61 68.32
N ALA A 284 10.10 -69.62 67.00
CA ALA A 284 9.78 -70.81 66.24
C ALA A 284 10.90 -71.86 66.35
N ASN A 285 12.16 -71.45 66.20
CA ASN A 285 13.31 -72.34 66.39
C ASN A 285 13.38 -72.88 67.83
N LYS A 286 13.14 -72.03 68.83
CA LYS A 286 13.12 -72.45 70.24
C LYS A 286 12.02 -73.48 70.51
N LEU A 287 10.81 -73.25 70.01
CA LEU A 287 9.69 -74.19 70.13
C LEU A 287 10.03 -75.51 69.44
N ASN A 288 10.66 -75.48 68.27
CA ASN A 288 11.04 -76.70 67.56
C ASN A 288 12.04 -77.54 68.37
N ILE A 289 13.01 -76.91 69.03
CA ILE A 289 13.93 -77.58 69.96
C ILE A 289 13.16 -78.21 71.13
N GLU A 290 12.19 -77.50 71.72
CA GLU A 290 11.35 -78.01 72.81
C GLU A 290 10.45 -79.19 72.36
N VAL A 291 9.91 -79.13 71.14
CA VAL A 291 9.13 -80.21 70.51
C VAL A 291 9.99 -81.44 70.26
N GLU A 292 11.21 -81.28 69.74
CA GLU A 292 12.15 -82.38 69.55
C GLU A 292 12.55 -83.03 70.90
N ALA A 293 12.77 -82.22 71.94
CA ALA A 293 13.03 -82.73 73.29
C ALA A 293 11.83 -83.52 73.85
N LYS A 294 10.60 -83.05 73.63
CA LYS A 294 9.38 -83.78 74.03
C LYS A 294 9.24 -85.10 73.26
N ALA A 295 9.47 -85.09 71.95
CA ALA A 295 9.40 -86.31 71.14
C ALA A 295 10.44 -87.37 71.57
N GLN A 296 11.63 -86.94 72.02
CA GLN A 296 12.63 -87.84 72.59
C GLN A 296 12.17 -88.45 73.94
N LEU A 297 11.46 -87.68 74.78
CA LEU A 297 10.88 -88.18 76.02
C LEU A 297 9.72 -89.15 75.78
N GLU A 298 8.84 -88.84 74.81
CA GLU A 298 7.72 -89.71 74.43
C GLU A 298 8.20 -91.07 73.90
N ARG A 299 9.28 -91.11 73.10
CA ARG A 299 9.88 -92.39 72.67
C ARG A 299 10.39 -93.23 73.84
N LYS A 300 11.06 -92.61 74.82
CA LYS A 300 11.53 -93.31 76.02
C LYS A 300 10.37 -93.84 76.88
N LEU A 301 9.23 -93.12 76.92
CA LEU A 301 8.03 -93.56 77.63
C LEU A 301 7.36 -94.76 76.95
N GLU A 302 7.33 -94.78 75.61
CA GLU A 302 6.77 -95.88 74.82
C GLU A 302 7.64 -97.15 74.89
N GLU A 303 8.96 -97.00 75.06
CA GLU A 303 9.88 -98.11 75.33
C GLU A 303 9.63 -98.76 76.71
N GLU A 304 9.30 -97.98 77.74
CA GLU A 304 8.92 -98.48 79.08
C GLU A 304 7.49 -99.09 79.11
N ARG A 305 6.57 -98.57 78.29
CA ARG A 305 5.19 -99.06 78.23
C ARG A 305 5.06 -100.45 77.58
N ASN A 306 6.03 -100.85 76.74
CA ASN A 306 6.02 -102.14 76.03
C ASN A 306 6.63 -103.33 76.82
N ALA A 307 6.87 -103.19 78.13
CA ALA A 307 7.48 -104.22 78.97
C ALA A 307 6.57 -105.40 79.47
N PRO A 308 5.22 -105.35 79.53
CA PRO A 308 4.41 -106.44 80.10
C PRO A 308 3.57 -107.28 79.11
N ASN A 309 3.90 -107.37 77.81
CA ASN A 309 3.11 -108.14 76.82
C ASN A 309 3.77 -109.46 76.36
N LYS A 310 4.33 -110.25 77.29
CA LYS A 310 4.91 -111.59 76.97
C LYS A 310 4.42 -112.78 77.83
N LEU A 311 3.36 -112.68 78.63
CA LEU A 311 2.99 -113.78 79.55
C LEU A 311 1.48 -113.98 79.85
N GLU A 312 0.56 -113.97 78.87
CA GLU A 312 -0.83 -114.36 79.17
C GLU A 312 -1.63 -114.91 77.98
N GLU A 313 -1.31 -116.15 77.54
CA GLU A 313 -2.20 -116.91 76.65
C GLU A 313 -1.97 -118.44 76.78
N LYS A 314 -2.13 -118.99 77.99
CA LYS A 314 -2.22 -120.46 78.25
C LYS A 314 -2.96 -120.74 79.57
N ALA A 315 -4.28 -120.59 79.61
CA ALA A 315 -5.14 -121.27 80.58
C ALA A 315 -6.62 -120.93 80.33
N ASN A 316 -7.36 -121.79 79.62
CA ASN A 316 -8.75 -122.13 79.97
C ASN A 316 -9.37 -123.11 78.97
N GLU A 317 -9.14 -124.41 79.19
CA GLU A 317 -9.92 -125.46 78.56
C GLU A 317 -9.89 -126.75 79.41
N LYS A 318 -10.54 -126.73 80.57
CA LYS A 318 -10.80 -127.94 81.38
C LYS A 318 -11.99 -127.72 82.33
N LEU A 319 -13.24 -127.94 81.89
CA LEU A 319 -14.31 -128.43 82.77
C LEU A 319 -15.61 -128.80 82.00
N LYS A 320 -15.64 -129.91 81.25
CA LYS A 320 -16.93 -130.48 80.82
C LYS A 320 -16.88 -131.94 80.35
N VAL A 321 -16.54 -132.89 81.22
CA VAL A 321 -17.00 -134.29 81.11
C VAL A 321 -17.15 -134.85 82.52
N GLU A 322 -18.13 -135.74 82.67
CA GLU A 322 -18.48 -136.55 83.85
C GLU A 322 -19.57 -135.96 84.76
N PHE A 323 -20.82 -136.37 84.52
CA PHE A 323 -21.29 -137.59 85.20
C PHE A 323 -22.55 -138.12 84.49
N GLU A 324 -22.29 -139.13 83.67
CA GLU A 324 -23.27 -140.03 83.10
C GLU A 324 -23.55 -141.15 84.11
N ALA A 325 -24.82 -141.56 84.15
CA ALA A 325 -25.32 -142.84 84.66
C ALA A 325 -25.14 -143.17 86.15
N ASN A 326 -26.27 -143.27 86.84
CA ASN A 326 -26.54 -144.54 87.51
C ASN A 326 -27.99 -144.97 87.36
N SER A 327 -28.12 -146.22 86.97
CA SER A 327 -29.30 -146.90 86.47
C SER A 327 -29.66 -148.03 87.43
N ILE A 328 -30.96 -148.32 87.50
CA ILE A 328 -31.55 -149.60 87.94
C ILE A 328 -31.56 -149.87 89.45
N LEU A 329 -32.75 -149.81 90.06
CA LEU A 329 -33.40 -151.02 90.57
C LEU A 329 -34.94 -150.87 90.62
N LEU A 330 -35.54 -151.85 89.99
CA LEU A 330 -36.94 -152.00 89.60
C LEU A 330 -37.69 -152.81 90.68
N LYS A 331 -39.02 -152.62 90.72
CA LYS A 331 -40.04 -153.53 91.32
C LYS A 331 -40.15 -153.56 92.86
N HIS A 332 -40.99 -152.70 93.43
CA HIS A 332 -42.07 -153.20 94.32
C HIS A 332 -43.24 -152.26 94.68
N GLU A 333 -43.38 -151.06 94.12
CA GLU A 333 -44.51 -150.18 94.53
C GLU A 333 -45.27 -149.56 93.35
N ILE A 334 -45.35 -150.34 92.26
CA ILE A 334 -46.27 -150.08 91.12
C ILE A 334 -47.74 -150.35 91.51
N MET A 335 -48.03 -150.80 92.73
CA MET A 335 -49.42 -151.04 93.16
C MET A 335 -49.99 -149.98 94.11
N ARG A 336 -49.17 -149.05 94.66
CA ARG A 336 -49.65 -147.87 95.42
C ARG A 336 -49.60 -146.55 94.65
N LYS A 337 -48.89 -146.49 93.53
CA LYS A 337 -48.77 -145.25 92.73
C LYS A 337 -49.95 -144.96 91.81
N THR A 338 -50.92 -145.87 91.66
CA THR A 338 -52.11 -145.63 90.82
C THR A 338 -53.05 -144.57 91.43
N GLU A 339 -53.05 -144.38 92.75
CA GLU A 339 -53.83 -143.32 93.41
C GLU A 339 -53.08 -141.98 93.52
N ALA A 340 -51.74 -141.99 93.39
CA ALA A 340 -50.91 -140.79 93.30
C ALA A 340 -50.86 -140.19 91.87
N LEU A 341 -51.07 -141.04 90.84
CA LEU A 341 -51.07 -140.62 89.43
C LEU A 341 -52.23 -139.66 89.10
N ASP A 342 -53.40 -139.82 89.74
CA ASP A 342 -54.57 -138.94 89.56
C ASP A 342 -54.42 -137.54 90.19
N LYS A 343 -53.55 -137.40 91.21
CA LYS A 343 -53.18 -136.08 91.76
C LYS A 343 -52.11 -135.42 90.89
N LEU A 344 -51.15 -136.20 90.38
CA LEU A 344 -50.10 -135.69 89.50
C LEU A 344 -50.62 -135.28 88.12
N THR A 345 -51.62 -135.96 87.56
CA THR A 345 -52.29 -135.53 86.31
C THR A 345 -53.05 -134.22 86.51
N LYS A 346 -53.70 -134.01 87.67
CA LYS A 346 -54.34 -132.71 87.98
C LYS A 346 -53.33 -131.58 88.20
N GLU A 347 -52.18 -131.84 88.81
CA GLU A 347 -51.08 -130.86 88.95
C GLU A 347 -50.43 -130.53 87.59
N HIS A 348 -50.20 -131.55 86.75
CA HIS A 348 -49.66 -131.42 85.40
C HIS A 348 -50.64 -130.67 84.47
N GLN A 349 -51.95 -130.85 84.64
CA GLN A 349 -52.95 -130.09 83.90
C GLN A 349 -52.86 -128.59 84.25
N LYS A 350 -52.76 -128.25 85.55
CA LYS A 350 -52.59 -126.86 86.02
C LYS A 350 -51.28 -126.22 85.58
N GLN A 351 -50.17 -126.96 85.64
CA GLN A 351 -48.87 -126.48 85.14
C GLN A 351 -48.84 -126.34 83.62
N SER A 352 -49.58 -127.19 82.89
CA SER A 352 -49.73 -127.06 81.44
C SER A 352 -50.57 -125.85 81.06
N GLU A 353 -51.58 -125.49 81.86
CA GLU A 353 -52.39 -124.28 81.67
C GLU A 353 -51.55 -123.01 81.99
N ALA A 354 -50.81 -123.00 83.09
CA ALA A 354 -49.91 -121.89 83.44
C ALA A 354 -48.75 -121.69 82.44
N ASN A 355 -48.20 -122.78 81.89
CA ASN A 355 -47.19 -122.69 80.82
C ASN A 355 -47.78 -122.15 79.53
N LYS A 356 -49.02 -122.52 79.17
CA LYS A 356 -49.72 -121.93 78.02
C LYS A 356 -49.90 -120.42 78.19
N GLU A 357 -50.28 -119.99 79.39
CA GLU A 357 -50.52 -118.58 79.71
C GLU A 357 -49.22 -117.76 79.69
N LEU A 358 -48.12 -118.27 80.28
CA LEU A 358 -46.80 -117.66 80.18
C LEU A 358 -46.26 -117.63 78.75
N GLN A 359 -46.51 -118.67 77.96
CA GLN A 359 -46.10 -118.76 76.56
C GLN A 359 -46.89 -117.76 75.69
N GLN A 360 -48.16 -117.51 76.03
CA GLN A 360 -48.98 -116.47 75.41
C GLN A 360 -48.49 -115.07 75.79
N GLN A 361 -48.17 -114.81 77.06
CA GLN A 361 -47.58 -113.54 77.50
C GLN A 361 -46.21 -113.28 76.84
N LEU A 362 -45.36 -114.31 76.71
CA LEU A 362 -44.09 -114.21 75.99
C LEU A 362 -44.28 -113.93 74.49
N GLN A 363 -45.33 -114.49 73.88
CA GLN A 363 -45.70 -114.17 72.50
C GLN A 363 -46.20 -112.73 72.35
N GLU A 364 -47.04 -112.24 73.28
CA GLU A 364 -47.52 -110.86 73.29
C GLU A 364 -46.38 -109.85 73.49
N ILE A 365 -45.45 -110.12 74.42
CA ILE A 365 -44.27 -109.29 74.64
C ILE A 365 -43.34 -109.31 73.43
N ASN A 366 -43.12 -110.48 72.80
CA ASN A 366 -42.31 -110.57 71.58
C ASN A 366 -42.96 -109.83 70.41
N ALA A 367 -44.29 -109.91 70.26
CA ALA A 367 -45.03 -109.18 69.24
C ALA A 367 -44.94 -107.66 69.47
N ALA A 368 -45.10 -107.21 70.71
CA ALA A 368 -44.93 -105.80 71.07
C ALA A 368 -43.49 -105.30 70.85
N HIS A 369 -42.49 -106.12 71.19
CA HIS A 369 -41.08 -105.80 70.96
C HIS A 369 -40.75 -105.75 69.47
N GLN A 370 -41.29 -106.65 68.65
CA GLN A 370 -41.17 -106.61 67.19
C GLN A 370 -41.79 -105.33 66.62
N GLN A 371 -43.02 -104.98 67.02
CA GLN A 371 -43.68 -103.74 66.61
C GLN A 371 -42.87 -102.50 67.00
N LEU A 372 -42.35 -102.43 68.23
CA LEU A 372 -41.54 -101.30 68.67
C LEU A 372 -40.21 -101.22 67.91
N THR A 373 -39.62 -102.36 67.56
CA THR A 373 -38.39 -102.42 66.75
C THR A 373 -38.64 -101.98 65.31
N GLU A 374 -39.79 -102.33 64.74
CA GLU A 374 -40.22 -101.86 63.42
C GLU A 374 -40.46 -100.35 63.42
N GLN A 375 -41.19 -99.83 64.42
CA GLN A 375 -41.39 -98.39 64.59
C GLN A 375 -40.07 -97.64 64.77
N PHE A 376 -39.13 -98.19 65.55
CA PHE A 376 -37.81 -97.57 65.71
C PHE A 376 -37.02 -97.54 64.40
N LYS A 377 -37.04 -98.63 63.61
CA LYS A 377 -36.41 -98.66 62.28
C LYS A 377 -37.07 -97.68 61.32
N GLU A 378 -38.39 -97.53 61.38
CA GLU A 378 -39.12 -96.59 60.55
C GLU A 378 -38.80 -95.14 60.93
N LEU A 379 -38.76 -94.81 62.22
CA LEU A 379 -38.30 -93.51 62.71
C LEU A 379 -36.84 -93.23 62.34
N GLN A 380 -35.96 -94.23 62.42
CA GLN A 380 -34.56 -94.11 62.02
C GLN A 380 -34.42 -93.87 60.51
N SER A 381 -35.23 -94.54 59.70
CA SER A 381 -35.32 -94.31 58.25
C SER A 381 -35.81 -92.89 57.95
N GLN A 382 -36.86 -92.43 58.64
CA GLN A 382 -37.37 -91.06 58.51
C GLN A 382 -36.33 -90.01 58.92
N HIS A 383 -35.63 -90.21 60.03
CA HIS A 383 -34.55 -89.30 60.45
C HIS A 383 -33.44 -89.22 59.39
N SER A 384 -32.98 -90.36 58.89
CA SER A 384 -31.98 -90.42 57.82
C SER A 384 -32.44 -89.71 56.55
N SER A 385 -33.73 -89.88 56.17
CA SER A 385 -34.32 -89.18 55.03
C SER A 385 -34.38 -87.66 55.23
N VAL A 386 -34.74 -87.19 56.43
CA VAL A 386 -34.81 -85.76 56.75
C VAL A 386 -33.41 -85.14 56.78
N GLU A 387 -32.43 -85.86 57.33
CA GLU A 387 -31.04 -85.42 57.41
C GLU A 387 -30.40 -85.32 56.01
N ALA A 388 -30.69 -86.29 55.12
CA ALA A 388 -30.30 -86.23 53.71
C ALA A 388 -30.95 -85.04 52.99
N ALA A 389 -32.26 -84.82 53.18
CA ALA A 389 -32.96 -83.68 52.59
C ALA A 389 -32.41 -82.33 53.08
N TYR A 390 -32.11 -82.22 54.37
CA TYR A 390 -31.50 -81.02 54.95
C TYR A 390 -30.09 -80.76 54.40
N SER A 391 -29.28 -81.80 54.25
CA SER A 391 -27.97 -81.72 53.62
C SER A 391 -28.05 -81.24 52.16
N ASP A 392 -29.00 -81.76 51.39
CA ASP A 392 -29.25 -81.34 50.00
C ASP A 392 -29.71 -79.87 49.92
N GLU A 393 -30.58 -79.45 50.84
CA GLU A 393 -31.04 -78.07 50.92
C GLU A 393 -29.91 -77.09 51.30
N LEU A 394 -29.03 -77.48 52.22
CA LEU A 394 -27.84 -76.71 52.57
C LEU A 394 -26.88 -76.58 51.39
N LEU A 395 -26.68 -77.66 50.62
CA LEU A 395 -25.86 -77.63 49.41
C LEU A 395 -26.46 -76.73 48.33
N ASN A 396 -27.79 -76.76 48.16
CA ASN A 396 -28.48 -75.87 47.22
C ASN A 396 -28.42 -74.41 47.68
N ALA A 397 -28.55 -74.12 48.98
CA ALA A 397 -28.38 -72.77 49.52
C ALA A 397 -26.96 -72.25 49.24
N ALA A 398 -25.92 -73.08 49.42
CA ALA A 398 -24.55 -72.72 49.10
C ALA A 398 -24.34 -72.46 47.59
N LYS A 399 -24.93 -73.27 46.71
CA LYS A 399 -24.90 -73.07 45.25
C LYS A 399 -25.58 -71.76 44.85
N LEU A 400 -26.76 -71.48 45.39
CA LEU A 400 -27.49 -70.23 45.13
C LEU A 400 -26.71 -69.01 45.63
N HIS A 401 -26.08 -69.11 46.80
CA HIS A 401 -25.22 -68.04 47.31
C HIS A 401 -24.02 -67.78 46.38
N SER A 402 -23.37 -68.83 45.88
CA SER A 402 -22.28 -68.71 44.91
C SER A 402 -22.75 -68.03 43.61
N GLN A 403 -23.90 -68.44 43.08
CA GLN A 403 -24.49 -67.85 41.88
C GLN A 403 -24.88 -66.38 42.09
N LEU A 404 -25.40 -66.04 43.27
CA LEU A 404 -25.76 -64.67 43.61
C LEU A 404 -24.52 -63.76 43.72
N ALA A 405 -23.43 -64.28 44.31
CA ALA A 405 -22.14 -63.57 44.34
C ALA A 405 -21.57 -63.35 42.94
N GLU A 406 -21.64 -64.36 42.06
CA GLU A 406 -21.21 -64.24 40.66
C GLU A 406 -22.05 -63.21 39.88
N LEU A 407 -23.38 -63.22 40.06
CA LEU A 407 -24.28 -62.22 39.48
C LEU A 407 -24.00 -60.79 39.99
N GLN A 408 -23.68 -60.63 41.28
CA GLN A 408 -23.26 -59.34 41.83
C GLN A 408 -21.95 -58.87 41.21
N LEU A 409 -20.96 -59.77 41.07
CA LEU A 409 -19.70 -59.46 40.41
C LEU A 409 -19.94 -59.02 38.96
N LEU A 410 -20.75 -59.77 38.20
CA LEU A 410 -21.11 -59.43 36.83
C LEU A 410 -21.83 -58.08 36.72
N ARG A 411 -22.74 -57.75 37.65
CA ARG A 411 -23.38 -56.43 37.71
C ARG A 411 -22.37 -55.31 37.94
N THR A 412 -21.42 -55.49 38.86
CA THR A 412 -20.37 -54.49 39.11
C THR A 412 -19.44 -54.34 37.90
N GLN A 413 -19.12 -55.44 37.23
CA GLN A 413 -18.34 -55.43 36.00
C GLN A 413 -19.08 -54.67 34.88
N ASN A 414 -20.39 -54.91 34.74
CA ASN A 414 -21.19 -54.28 33.69
C ASN A 414 -21.33 -52.77 33.91
N THR A 415 -21.56 -52.33 35.15
CA THR A 415 -21.59 -50.90 35.49
C THR A 415 -20.25 -50.19 35.25
N ILE A 416 -19.12 -50.84 35.57
CA ILE A 416 -17.77 -50.31 35.23
C ILE A 416 -17.60 -50.21 33.70
N ASN A 417 -18.07 -51.21 32.94
CA ASN A 417 -17.97 -51.20 31.48
C ASN A 417 -18.86 -50.12 30.86
N GLU A 418 -20.07 -49.89 31.38
CA GLU A 418 -20.96 -48.80 30.96
C GLU A 418 -20.32 -47.43 31.19
N GLN A 419 -19.67 -47.23 32.35
CA GLN A 419 -18.94 -45.99 32.64
C GLN A 419 -17.78 -45.78 31.67
N LYS A 420 -16.97 -46.82 31.41
CA LYS A 420 -15.88 -46.75 30.43
C LYS A 420 -16.37 -46.46 29.02
N LEU A 421 -17.51 -47.06 28.64
CA LEU A 421 -18.12 -46.82 27.33
C LEU A 421 -18.56 -45.35 27.22
N ALA A 422 -19.20 -44.80 28.26
CA ALA A 422 -19.59 -43.40 28.30
C ALA A 422 -18.37 -42.47 28.22
N GLU A 423 -17.29 -42.76 28.96
CA GLU A 423 -16.04 -42.00 28.90
C GLU A 423 -15.42 -42.00 27.50
N GLU A 424 -15.29 -43.17 26.86
CA GLU A 424 -14.78 -43.25 25.48
C GLU A 424 -15.70 -42.54 24.49
N GLN A 425 -17.02 -42.60 24.68
CA GLN A 425 -17.97 -41.90 23.82
C GLN A 425 -17.84 -40.38 23.94
N THR A 426 -17.62 -39.84 25.15
CA THR A 426 -17.28 -38.41 25.30
C THR A 426 -15.93 -38.05 24.69
N ARG A 427 -14.96 -38.97 24.72
CA ARG A 427 -13.64 -38.76 24.09
C ARG A 427 -13.75 -38.73 22.57
N VAL A 428 -14.55 -39.63 21.99
CA VAL A 428 -14.84 -39.64 20.54
C VAL A 428 -15.52 -38.33 20.14
N GLN A 429 -16.55 -37.87 20.86
CA GLN A 429 -17.22 -36.60 20.56
C GLN A 429 -16.26 -35.40 20.62
N LYS A 430 -15.35 -35.36 21.60
CA LYS A 430 -14.31 -34.32 21.67
C LYS A 430 -13.37 -34.38 20.46
N LEU A 431 -12.95 -35.58 20.06
CA LEU A 431 -12.10 -35.76 18.89
C LEU A 431 -12.81 -35.35 17.60
N GLU A 432 -14.08 -35.71 17.43
CA GLU A 432 -14.92 -35.30 16.30
C GLU A 432 -15.07 -33.77 16.24
N ALA A 433 -15.31 -33.11 17.38
CA ALA A 433 -15.36 -31.65 17.44
C ALA A 433 -14.02 -31.01 17.02
N THR A 434 -12.89 -31.52 17.52
CA THR A 434 -11.58 -31.02 17.10
C THR A 434 -11.27 -31.30 15.63
N ALA A 435 -11.75 -32.41 15.08
CA ALA A 435 -11.59 -32.73 13.65
C ALA A 435 -12.39 -31.74 12.79
N LEU A 436 -13.62 -31.42 13.19
CA LEU A 436 -14.46 -30.42 12.53
C LEU A 436 -13.80 -29.04 12.57
N ASP A 437 -13.31 -28.59 13.72
CA ASP A 437 -12.61 -27.31 13.86
C ASP A 437 -11.39 -27.26 12.92
N ASN A 438 -10.58 -28.31 12.89
CA ASN A 438 -9.43 -28.42 11.98
C ASN A 438 -9.84 -28.38 10.49
N GLU A 439 -10.94 -29.02 10.11
CA GLU A 439 -11.47 -28.94 8.73
C GLU A 439 -11.89 -27.52 8.36
N THR A 440 -12.53 -26.80 9.29
CA THR A 440 -12.90 -25.39 9.06
C THR A 440 -11.67 -24.49 8.90
N ASP A 441 -10.64 -24.68 9.74
CA ASP A 441 -9.38 -23.95 9.63
C ASP A 441 -8.66 -24.26 8.32
N LEU A 442 -8.63 -25.51 7.88
CA LEU A 442 -8.07 -25.92 6.59
C LEU A 442 -8.80 -25.25 5.42
N SER A 443 -10.12 -25.18 5.47
CA SER A 443 -10.94 -24.49 4.45
C SER A 443 -10.62 -23.00 4.39
N GLN A 444 -10.51 -22.33 5.53
CA GLN A 444 -10.12 -20.92 5.60
C GLN A 444 -8.70 -20.68 5.05
N LEU A 445 -7.75 -21.59 5.34
CA LEU A 445 -6.40 -21.52 4.79
C LEU A 445 -6.38 -21.72 3.28
N GLN A 446 -7.21 -22.62 2.74
CA GLN A 446 -7.36 -22.79 1.29
C GLN A 446 -7.94 -21.53 0.63
N GLN A 447 -8.93 -20.89 1.24
CA GLN A 447 -9.48 -19.63 0.75
C GLN A 447 -8.42 -18.51 0.74
N LYS A 448 -7.70 -18.33 1.85
CA LYS A 448 -6.58 -17.35 1.92
C LYS A 448 -5.49 -17.63 0.89
N LYS A 449 -5.16 -18.90 0.66
CA LYS A 449 -4.22 -19.30 -0.39
C LYS A 449 -4.72 -18.90 -1.78
N GLN A 450 -6.01 -19.09 -2.06
CA GLN A 450 -6.61 -18.71 -3.34
C GLN A 450 -6.62 -17.19 -3.54
N GLU A 451 -6.93 -16.41 -2.51
CA GLU A 451 -6.85 -14.94 -2.54
C GLU A 451 -5.43 -14.46 -2.80
N LEU A 452 -4.43 -15.03 -2.11
CA LEU A 452 -3.02 -14.72 -2.35
C LEU A 452 -2.57 -15.07 -3.78
N LEU A 453 -3.05 -16.19 -4.33
CA LEU A 453 -2.80 -16.56 -5.72
C LEU A 453 -3.45 -15.58 -6.71
N SER A 454 -4.67 -15.11 -6.42
CA SER A 454 -5.33 -14.08 -7.24
C SER A 454 -4.56 -12.76 -7.24
N ILE A 455 -4.16 -12.30 -6.05
CA ILE A 455 -3.35 -11.08 -5.89
C ILE A 455 -2.02 -11.23 -6.62
N ASN A 456 -1.37 -12.40 -6.54
CA ASN A 456 -0.12 -12.65 -7.23
C ASN A 456 -0.28 -12.63 -8.75
N LYS A 457 -1.39 -13.19 -9.27
CA LYS A 457 -1.74 -13.12 -10.69
C LYS A 457 -1.97 -11.68 -11.14
N GLU A 458 -2.79 -10.91 -10.42
CA GLU A 458 -3.07 -9.50 -10.73
C GLU A 458 -1.80 -8.64 -10.70
N MET A 459 -0.93 -8.87 -9.72
CA MET A 459 0.34 -8.17 -9.62
C MET A 459 1.27 -8.55 -10.78
N SER A 460 1.31 -9.81 -11.18
CA SER A 460 2.09 -10.26 -12.35
C SER A 460 1.58 -9.66 -13.65
N GLU A 461 0.26 -9.60 -13.84
CA GLU A 461 -0.36 -8.94 -14.99
C GLU A 461 -0.06 -7.44 -15.03
N LEU A 462 -0.07 -6.77 -13.87
CA LEU A 462 0.29 -5.35 -13.77
C LEU A 462 1.78 -5.13 -14.10
N ILE A 463 2.67 -5.99 -13.61
CA ILE A 463 4.11 -5.92 -13.92
C ILE A 463 4.33 -6.05 -15.43
N VAL A 464 3.69 -7.02 -16.08
CA VAL A 464 3.80 -7.22 -17.54
C VAL A 464 3.25 -6.01 -18.31
N ARG A 465 2.11 -5.45 -17.89
CA ARG A 465 1.56 -4.23 -18.50
C ARG A 465 2.51 -3.04 -18.37
N LEU A 466 3.02 -2.79 -17.17
CA LEU A 466 3.98 -1.70 -16.93
C LEU A 466 5.28 -1.89 -17.71
N GLN A 467 5.79 -3.12 -17.82
CA GLN A 467 6.96 -3.41 -18.65
C GLN A 467 6.69 -3.12 -20.13
N ASN A 468 5.50 -3.46 -20.63
CA ASN A 468 5.11 -3.13 -22.00
C ASN A 468 5.05 -1.61 -22.22
N ASP A 469 4.40 -0.88 -21.30
CA ASP A 469 4.31 0.59 -21.35
C ASP A 469 5.68 1.25 -21.31
N ILE A 470 6.60 0.75 -20.49
CA ILE A 470 8.00 1.20 -20.43
C ILE A 470 8.68 0.97 -21.78
N CYS A 471 8.61 -0.24 -22.35
CA CYS A 471 9.21 -0.53 -23.66
C CYS A 471 8.62 0.35 -24.78
N LEU A 472 7.32 0.60 -24.77
CA LEU A 472 6.67 1.49 -25.74
C LEU A 472 7.14 2.95 -25.58
N ALA A 473 7.27 3.43 -24.33
CA ALA A 473 7.78 4.76 -24.05
C ALA A 473 9.25 4.91 -24.46
N GLU A 474 10.08 3.89 -24.19
CA GLU A 474 11.48 3.84 -24.61
C GLU A 474 11.62 3.88 -26.14
N SER A 475 10.83 3.09 -26.86
CA SER A 475 10.83 3.10 -28.34
C SER A 475 10.42 4.46 -28.91
N LYS A 476 9.39 5.11 -28.33
CA LYS A 476 8.99 6.47 -28.72
C LYS A 476 10.08 7.49 -28.43
N ALA A 477 10.72 7.41 -27.26
CA ALA A 477 11.82 8.30 -26.89
C ALA A 477 13.01 8.16 -27.85
N GLN A 478 13.38 6.93 -28.21
CA GLN A 478 14.42 6.67 -29.22
C GLN A 478 14.06 7.23 -30.60
N GLY A 479 12.80 7.08 -31.02
CA GLY A 479 12.30 7.66 -32.28
C GLY A 479 12.41 9.18 -32.30
N LEU A 480 11.94 9.85 -31.24
CA LEU A 480 12.04 11.31 -31.10
C LEU A 480 13.51 11.77 -31.00
N GLU A 481 14.39 11.02 -30.36
CA GLU A 481 15.81 11.34 -30.28
C GLU A 481 16.47 11.27 -31.67
N ALA A 482 16.12 10.27 -32.48
CA ALA A 482 16.61 10.14 -33.86
C ALA A 482 16.12 11.31 -34.74
N GLU A 483 14.84 11.67 -34.65
CA GLU A 483 14.28 12.83 -35.35
C GLU A 483 14.97 14.13 -34.90
N ASN A 484 15.20 14.32 -33.61
CA ASN A 484 15.88 15.49 -33.08
C ASN A 484 17.33 15.59 -33.59
N LYS A 485 18.04 14.46 -33.70
CA LYS A 485 19.38 14.39 -34.30
C LYS A 485 19.34 14.79 -35.78
N LEU A 486 18.36 14.32 -36.53
CA LEU A 486 18.19 14.64 -37.95
C LEU A 486 17.88 16.14 -38.14
N LEU A 487 16.92 16.68 -37.39
CA LEU A 487 16.58 18.11 -37.42
C LEU A 487 17.76 19.01 -37.03
N LYS A 488 18.58 18.59 -36.05
CA LYS A 488 19.82 19.31 -35.71
C LYS A 488 20.82 19.31 -36.86
N GLN A 489 20.98 18.18 -37.56
CA GLN A 489 21.86 18.11 -38.73
C GLN A 489 21.33 19.02 -39.85
N GLU A 490 20.03 18.96 -40.17
CA GLU A 490 19.42 19.83 -41.18
C GLU A 490 19.60 21.30 -40.82
N LYS A 491 19.34 21.68 -39.56
CA LYS A 491 19.58 23.04 -39.09
C LYS A 491 21.04 23.47 -39.32
N LEU A 492 22.01 22.64 -38.95
CA LEU A 492 23.43 22.95 -39.18
C LEU A 492 23.74 23.13 -40.68
N THR A 493 23.12 22.33 -41.56
CA THR A 493 23.31 22.51 -43.01
C THR A 493 22.69 23.82 -43.52
N TYR A 494 21.55 24.24 -43.00
CA TYR A 494 20.93 25.52 -43.35
C TYR A 494 21.71 26.71 -42.80
N ASP A 495 22.19 26.63 -41.56
CA ASP A 495 23.03 27.65 -40.95
C ASP A 495 24.34 27.83 -41.76
N ALA A 496 24.94 26.72 -42.23
CA ALA A 496 26.11 26.77 -43.09
C ALA A 496 25.83 27.45 -44.45
N LYS A 497 24.72 27.08 -45.11
CA LYS A 497 24.28 27.72 -46.37
C LYS A 497 23.98 29.21 -46.18
N TYR A 498 23.36 29.57 -45.06
CA TYR A 498 23.06 30.95 -44.74
C TYR A 498 24.34 31.77 -44.56
N SER A 499 25.31 31.24 -43.80
CA SER A 499 26.62 31.87 -43.63
C SER A 499 27.38 32.00 -44.96
N GLU A 500 27.27 31.02 -45.85
CA GLU A 500 27.88 31.09 -47.19
C GLU A 500 27.23 32.19 -48.05
N LEU A 501 25.90 32.28 -48.05
CA LEU A 501 25.17 33.33 -48.78
C LEU A 501 25.46 34.72 -48.21
N GLU A 502 25.55 34.87 -46.89
CA GLU A 502 25.96 36.13 -46.26
C GLU A 502 27.37 36.54 -46.69
N GLN A 503 28.30 35.58 -46.75
CA GLN A 503 29.66 35.83 -47.20
C GLN A 503 29.70 36.24 -48.69
N GLN A 504 28.93 35.56 -49.54
CA GLN A 504 28.81 35.89 -50.97
C GLN A 504 28.23 37.30 -51.15
N LEU A 505 27.16 37.65 -50.43
CA LEU A 505 26.54 38.97 -50.49
C LEU A 505 27.52 40.06 -50.03
N SER A 506 28.28 39.81 -48.96
CA SER A 506 29.31 40.74 -48.48
C SER A 506 30.44 40.92 -49.49
N ALA A 507 30.86 39.85 -50.17
CA ALA A 507 31.89 39.90 -51.19
C ALA A 507 31.42 40.70 -52.42
N GLU A 508 30.20 40.45 -52.90
CA GLU A 508 29.61 41.21 -54.02
C GLU A 508 29.43 42.69 -53.67
N ALA A 509 28.99 43.00 -52.44
CA ALA A 509 28.90 44.37 -51.97
C ALA A 509 30.26 45.08 -51.94
N ALA A 510 31.33 44.36 -51.54
CA ALA A 510 32.69 44.89 -51.55
C ALA A 510 33.18 45.14 -52.99
N GLU A 511 32.99 44.18 -53.91
CA GLU A 511 33.35 44.31 -55.33
C GLU A 511 32.62 45.49 -55.98
N LYS A 512 31.31 45.63 -55.77
CA LYS A 512 30.53 46.77 -56.28
C LYS A 512 30.99 48.11 -55.70
N ASN A 513 31.44 48.12 -54.45
CA ASN A 513 32.00 49.32 -53.84
C ASN A 513 33.37 49.69 -54.46
N GLU A 514 34.22 48.70 -54.76
CA GLU A 514 35.48 48.90 -55.48
C GLU A 514 35.25 49.42 -56.90
N GLU A 515 34.31 48.83 -57.66
CA GLU A 515 33.89 49.32 -58.98
C GLU A 515 33.43 50.78 -58.91
N ARG A 516 32.58 51.12 -57.92
CA ARG A 516 32.10 52.50 -57.71
C ARG A 516 33.24 53.46 -57.40
N LEU A 517 34.21 53.06 -56.59
CA LEU A 517 35.39 53.87 -56.27
C LEU A 517 36.28 54.08 -57.51
N LEU A 518 36.46 53.05 -58.33
CA LEU A 518 37.24 53.14 -59.57
C LEU A 518 36.55 54.08 -60.58
N LEU A 519 35.23 53.94 -60.75
CA LEU A 519 34.46 54.83 -61.61
C LEU A 519 34.52 56.28 -61.13
N ALA A 520 34.41 56.51 -59.82
CA ALA A 520 34.54 57.85 -59.23
C ALA A 520 35.94 58.44 -59.48
N LYS A 521 37.01 57.64 -59.40
CA LYS A 521 38.38 58.07 -59.75
C LYS A 521 38.47 58.48 -61.22
N HIS A 522 38.03 57.62 -62.15
CA HIS A 522 38.05 57.93 -63.58
C HIS A 522 37.21 59.16 -63.94
N LEU A 523 36.05 59.32 -63.30
CA LEU A 523 35.21 60.50 -63.49
C LEU A 523 35.95 61.74 -62.99
N SER A 524 36.60 61.69 -61.82
CA SER A 524 37.40 62.82 -61.31
C SER A 524 38.60 63.16 -62.22
N GLU A 525 39.28 62.16 -62.78
CA GLU A 525 40.39 62.36 -63.73
C GLU A 525 39.90 63.00 -65.02
N LYS A 526 38.80 62.50 -65.59
CA LYS A 526 38.17 63.10 -66.78
C LYS A 526 37.69 64.51 -66.51
N THR A 527 37.09 64.78 -65.36
CA THR A 527 36.66 66.14 -64.96
C THR A 527 37.87 67.09 -64.88
N LYS A 528 38.97 66.67 -64.25
CA LYS A 528 40.21 67.48 -64.18
C LYS A 528 40.81 67.76 -65.57
N LEU A 529 40.84 66.74 -66.45
CA LEU A 529 41.32 66.91 -67.82
C LEU A 529 40.40 67.85 -68.62
N TYR A 530 39.09 67.72 -68.45
CA TYR A 530 38.11 68.62 -69.06
C TYR A 530 38.31 70.07 -68.59
N GLU A 531 38.45 70.30 -67.28
CA GLU A 531 38.74 71.63 -66.72
C GLU A 531 40.05 72.21 -67.26
N LEU A 532 41.10 71.39 -67.38
CA LEU A 532 42.39 71.81 -67.95
C LEU A 532 42.27 72.19 -69.43
N ILE A 533 41.61 71.37 -70.25
CA ILE A 533 41.41 71.65 -71.68
C ILE A 533 40.54 72.89 -71.86
N LYS A 534 39.48 73.02 -71.07
CA LYS A 534 38.61 74.19 -71.05
C LYS A 534 39.42 75.46 -70.73
N GLY A 535 40.26 75.44 -69.71
CA GLY A 535 41.14 76.58 -69.38
C GLY A 535 42.14 76.91 -70.50
N LYS A 536 42.72 75.89 -71.16
CA LYS A 536 43.58 76.11 -72.35
C LYS A 536 42.82 76.72 -73.52
N LEU A 537 41.58 76.27 -73.76
CA LEU A 537 40.71 76.80 -74.80
C LEU A 537 40.38 78.27 -74.53
N GLU A 538 40.01 78.61 -73.29
CA GLU A 538 39.76 79.99 -72.85
C GLU A 538 40.99 80.88 -73.07
N ASN A 539 42.20 80.40 -72.74
CA ASN A 539 43.45 81.14 -73.00
C ASN A 539 43.70 81.37 -74.48
N VAL A 540 43.58 80.34 -75.33
CA VAL A 540 43.78 80.46 -76.78
C VAL A 540 42.73 81.39 -77.40
N GLN A 541 41.48 81.31 -76.93
CA GLN A 541 40.42 82.20 -77.36
C GLN A 541 40.74 83.65 -76.96
N GLY A 542 41.19 83.90 -75.74
CA GLY A 542 41.65 85.22 -75.29
C GLY A 542 42.84 85.74 -76.11
N ASP A 543 43.83 84.89 -76.42
CA ASP A 543 44.97 85.23 -77.27
C ASP A 543 44.56 85.53 -78.72
N PHE A 544 43.60 84.78 -79.26
CA PHE A 544 43.03 85.00 -80.57
C PHE A 544 42.29 86.34 -80.63
N GLU A 545 41.41 86.62 -79.66
CA GLU A 545 40.71 87.89 -79.53
C GLU A 545 41.70 89.06 -79.39
N ALA A 546 42.75 88.90 -78.58
CA ALA A 546 43.82 89.90 -78.45
C ALA A 546 44.59 90.12 -79.76
N THR A 547 44.88 89.05 -80.50
CA THR A 547 45.57 89.13 -81.81
C THR A 547 44.65 89.74 -82.87
N GLN A 548 43.37 89.40 -82.87
CA GLN A 548 42.36 90.00 -83.73
C GLN A 548 42.25 91.50 -83.45
N HIS A 549 42.23 91.92 -82.18
CA HIS A 549 42.26 93.33 -81.80
C HIS A 549 43.55 94.04 -82.24
N LYS A 550 44.72 93.42 -82.08
CA LYS A 550 46.00 93.94 -82.59
C LYS A 550 45.97 94.11 -84.12
N ASN A 551 45.56 93.09 -84.86
CA ASN A 551 45.43 93.14 -86.33
C ASN A 551 44.42 94.19 -86.78
N ALA A 552 43.26 94.27 -86.12
CA ALA A 552 42.27 95.32 -86.38
C ALA A 552 42.84 96.72 -86.15
N THR A 553 43.71 96.88 -85.14
CA THR A 553 44.40 98.15 -84.87
C THR A 553 45.45 98.45 -85.94
N LEU A 554 46.28 97.48 -86.33
CA LEU A 554 47.25 97.61 -87.42
C LEU A 554 46.58 97.93 -88.77
N VAL A 555 45.46 97.28 -89.09
CA VAL A 555 44.67 97.58 -90.29
C VAL A 555 44.16 99.01 -90.25
N LYS A 556 43.67 99.49 -89.09
CA LYS A 556 43.26 100.90 -88.92
C LYS A 556 44.44 101.87 -89.11
N GLU A 557 45.63 101.53 -88.65
CA GLU A 557 46.84 102.34 -88.85
C GLU A 557 47.30 102.34 -90.32
N LEU A 558 47.37 101.19 -90.97
CA LEU A 558 47.68 101.06 -92.41
C LEU A 558 46.65 101.79 -93.28
N GLN A 559 45.36 101.74 -92.93
CA GLN A 559 44.33 102.55 -93.60
C GLN A 559 44.57 104.05 -93.43
N ARG A 560 44.96 104.51 -92.23
CA ARG A 560 45.35 105.91 -91.99
C ARG A 560 46.60 106.30 -92.78
N GLU A 561 47.58 105.42 -92.94
CA GLU A 561 48.78 105.66 -93.76
C GLU A 561 48.48 105.68 -95.26
N LEU A 562 47.69 104.73 -95.78
CA LEU A 562 47.21 104.73 -97.17
C LEU A 562 46.39 105.99 -97.49
N GLN A 563 45.59 106.50 -96.54
CA GLN A 563 44.89 107.78 -96.69
C GLN A 563 45.84 108.99 -96.72
N LYS A 564 46.99 108.93 -96.04
CA LYS A 564 48.03 109.97 -96.14
C LYS A 564 48.70 109.96 -97.53
N TYR A 565 48.97 108.79 -98.12
CA TYR A 565 49.52 108.68 -99.47
C TYR A 565 48.52 109.03 -100.59
N LYS A 566 47.22 108.78 -100.39
CA LYS A 566 46.16 109.19 -101.33
C LYS A 566 45.92 110.71 -101.41
N ARG A 567 46.51 111.53 -100.53
CA ARG A 567 46.30 112.99 -100.48
C ARG A 567 47.42 113.82 -101.13
N GLY A 568 48.43 113.19 -101.74
CA GLY A 568 49.66 113.87 -102.21
C GLY A 568 49.91 113.93 -103.72
N ILE A 569 49.05 113.36 -104.59
CA ILE A 569 49.21 113.47 -106.06
C ILE A 569 47.85 113.79 -106.69
N VAL A 570 47.84 114.87 -107.46
CA VAL A 570 46.72 115.73 -107.85
C VAL A 570 46.12 115.33 -109.21
N ASP A 571 44.78 115.33 -109.23
CA ASP A 571 43.80 115.63 -110.28
C ASP A 571 43.87 115.03 -111.70
N ALA A 572 42.81 114.28 -112.03
CA ALA A 572 42.07 114.44 -113.28
C ALA A 572 40.53 114.30 -113.03
N LYS A 573 39.79 115.36 -113.36
CA LYS A 573 38.32 115.52 -113.48
C LYS A 573 37.80 114.93 -114.82
N PRO A 574 36.49 114.90 -115.16
CA PRO A 574 35.22 114.94 -114.38
C PRO A 574 34.08 114.00 -114.92
N ILE A 575 32.85 114.15 -114.36
CA ILE A 575 31.48 113.79 -114.85
C ILE A 575 30.98 112.38 -114.43
N GLY A 576 29.81 112.16 -113.81
CA GLY A 576 28.66 112.98 -113.43
C GLY A 576 27.55 112.13 -112.77
N TYR A 577 26.51 112.80 -112.24
CA TYR A 577 25.26 112.35 -111.56
C TYR A 577 25.38 111.97 -110.06
N CYS A 578 24.85 112.75 -109.09
CA CYS A 578 23.43 113.06 -108.74
C CYS A 578 22.69 111.80 -108.26
N SER A 579 21.93 111.71 -107.17
CA SER A 579 21.03 112.62 -106.45
C SER A 579 20.83 111.95 -105.07
N ASN A 580 21.08 112.62 -103.95
CA ASN A 580 20.04 113.17 -103.08
C ASN A 580 19.27 112.13 -102.21
N CYS A 581 19.22 112.44 -100.90
CA CYS A 581 18.33 111.89 -99.86
C CYS A 581 18.70 110.53 -99.25
N GLN A 582 18.57 110.25 -97.95
CA GLN A 582 18.10 111.01 -96.78
C GLN A 582 18.46 110.15 -95.54
N GLN A 583 19.11 110.71 -94.52
CA GLN A 583 18.50 111.21 -93.27
C GLN A 583 17.93 110.15 -92.30
N ALA A 584 18.45 110.26 -91.08
CA ALA A 584 17.71 110.27 -89.81
C ALA A 584 17.01 108.99 -89.33
N LEU A 585 17.45 108.50 -88.16
CA LEU A 585 16.67 108.35 -86.92
C LEU A 585 17.61 107.79 -85.83
N ASN A 586 17.86 108.53 -84.74
CA ASN A 586 17.30 108.35 -83.37
C ASN A 586 17.70 107.01 -82.70
N GLY A 587 18.17 106.87 -81.45
CA GLY A 587 18.42 107.70 -80.25
C GLY A 587 19.15 106.78 -79.22
N TYR A 588 20.02 107.26 -78.31
CA TYR A 588 19.74 107.54 -76.87
C TYR A 588 18.75 106.55 -76.19
N SER A 589 18.88 106.02 -74.97
CA SER A 589 19.88 105.95 -73.87
C SER A 589 19.31 105.02 -72.77
N GLN A 590 20.15 104.64 -71.78
CA GLN A 590 19.91 104.41 -70.31
C GLN A 590 18.48 104.07 -69.81
N GLU A 591 18.19 103.26 -68.78
CA GLU A 591 18.91 102.71 -67.62
C GLU A 591 17.94 101.77 -66.86
N GLN A 592 18.50 100.86 -66.05
CA GLN A 592 18.04 100.37 -64.75
C GLN A 592 16.69 99.60 -64.54
N GLN A 593 16.91 98.39 -64.01
CA GLN A 593 16.30 97.78 -62.80
C GLN A 593 15.00 96.95 -62.87
N GLN A 594 15.15 95.74 -62.29
CA GLN A 594 14.18 94.88 -61.58
C GLN A 594 13.13 94.16 -62.46
N GLN A 595 12.78 92.88 -62.30
CA GLN A 595 12.89 91.93 -61.18
C GLN A 595 12.57 90.49 -61.67
N GLN A 596 13.11 89.48 -60.95
CA GLN A 596 12.60 88.10 -60.72
C GLN A 596 12.55 87.07 -61.88
N ALA A 597 12.85 85.77 -61.73
CA ALA A 597 13.30 84.86 -60.65
C ALA A 597 13.90 83.59 -61.35
N LEU A 598 14.84 82.79 -60.80
CA LEU A 598 14.69 81.82 -59.71
C LEU A 598 16.07 81.24 -59.29
N ARG A 599 16.32 81.21 -57.97
CA ARG A 599 16.80 80.09 -57.09
C ARG A 599 18.13 79.36 -57.39
N THR A 600 19.02 78.97 -56.45
CA THR A 600 19.17 79.08 -54.97
C THR A 600 20.56 78.51 -54.58
N HIS A 601 21.25 79.14 -53.60
CA HIS A 601 22.15 78.60 -52.54
C HIS A 601 23.38 77.71 -52.91
N SER A 602 24.53 77.69 -52.22
CA SER A 602 25.27 78.51 -51.24
C SER A 602 26.64 77.82 -51.03
N ARG A 603 27.75 78.51 -51.36
CA ARG A 603 28.97 78.77 -50.54
C ARG A 603 29.84 77.61 -49.99
N ASN A 604 31.09 77.65 -50.45
CA ASN A 604 32.35 77.06 -49.97
C ASN A 604 32.55 77.09 -48.44
N SER A 605 33.24 76.10 -47.84
CA SER A 605 34.70 76.10 -47.60
C SER A 605 35.18 75.10 -46.51
N SER A 606 36.35 74.51 -46.78
CA SER A 606 37.45 74.04 -45.91
C SER A 606 37.30 72.95 -44.81
N GLN A 607 38.06 71.87 -45.06
CA GLN A 607 39.07 71.17 -44.25
C GLN A 607 38.73 70.42 -42.93
N GLY A 608 39.12 69.13 -42.93
CA GLY A 608 39.98 68.52 -41.91
C GLY A 608 39.28 67.80 -40.75
N SER A 609 39.56 66.50 -40.57
CA SER A 609 39.30 65.82 -39.29
C SER A 609 40.40 64.82 -38.93
N LEU A 610 41.06 65.09 -37.79
CA LEU A 610 41.79 64.15 -36.97
C LEU A 610 41.55 64.51 -35.50
N HIS A 611 41.13 63.49 -34.74
CA HIS A 611 41.42 63.17 -33.33
C HIS A 611 40.94 64.02 -32.12
N ASN A 612 40.57 63.25 -31.09
CA ASN A 612 40.64 63.45 -29.64
C ASN A 612 39.75 64.45 -28.86
N GLY A 613 38.87 63.88 -28.02
CA GLY A 613 39.01 63.89 -26.55
C GLY A 613 38.50 65.11 -25.75
N SER A 614 37.56 64.88 -24.81
CA SER A 614 37.41 65.59 -23.52
C SER A 614 36.36 64.85 -22.67
N ARG A 615 36.61 64.29 -21.47
CA ARG A 615 36.83 64.92 -20.13
C ARG A 615 35.71 65.91 -19.76
N ARG A 616 35.18 66.05 -18.54
CA ARG A 616 35.07 65.36 -17.23
C ARG A 616 34.35 66.41 -16.31
N ALA A 617 33.86 65.97 -15.14
CA ALA A 617 33.51 66.72 -13.89
C ALA A 617 32.00 66.66 -13.55
N SER A 618 31.58 65.92 -12.50
CA SER A 618 31.58 66.27 -11.04
C SER A 618 30.27 66.98 -10.67
N GLU A 619 29.56 66.84 -9.54
CA GLU A 619 29.67 66.26 -8.18
C GLU A 619 28.22 66.22 -7.60
N SER A 620 27.82 65.37 -6.66
CA SER A 620 27.92 65.58 -5.19
C SER A 620 27.24 64.40 -4.45
N SER A 621 27.93 63.75 -3.48
CA SER A 621 27.81 63.81 -2.00
C SER A 621 26.64 63.00 -1.39
N GLU A 622 26.92 61.89 -0.68
CA GLU A 622 27.01 61.72 0.81
C GLU A 622 25.64 61.36 1.44
N SER A 623 25.45 60.57 2.50
CA SER A 623 26.19 59.57 3.28
C SER A 623 25.14 58.91 4.24
N GLU A 624 25.45 57.72 4.76
CA GLU A 624 24.99 57.09 6.03
C GLU A 624 23.49 57.02 6.47
N THR A 625 22.99 55.81 6.79
CA THR A 625 22.70 55.31 8.16
C THR A 625 21.73 54.11 8.24
N VAL A 626 22.17 53.09 9.00
CA VAL A 626 21.53 52.04 9.83
C VAL A 626 20.04 51.61 9.73
N ALA A 627 19.89 50.28 9.86
CA ALA A 627 18.93 49.51 10.70
C ALA A 627 17.62 48.92 10.11
N SER A 628 17.63 47.58 10.08
CA SER A 628 16.60 46.61 10.51
C SER A 628 15.10 46.81 10.27
N SER A 629 14.56 45.80 9.57
CA SER A 629 13.43 44.94 9.96
C SER A 629 11.99 45.28 9.51
N VAL A 630 11.35 44.21 9.00
CA VAL A 630 9.91 43.86 9.04
C VAL A 630 8.97 44.41 7.94
N THR A 631 8.45 43.45 7.16
CA THR A 631 7.18 43.36 6.41
C THR A 631 6.54 44.64 5.84
N ALA A 632 6.41 44.68 4.51
CA ALA A 632 5.12 44.86 3.83
C ALA A 632 5.32 44.70 2.32
N VAL A 633 4.38 44.00 1.68
CA VAL A 633 4.20 43.99 0.22
C VAL A 633 3.74 45.39 -0.20
N PRO A 634 4.24 45.92 -1.32
CA PRO A 634 3.30 46.27 -2.39
C PRO A 634 3.78 45.83 -3.78
N GLN A 635 2.79 45.48 -4.61
CA GLN A 635 2.91 45.34 -6.05
C GLN A 635 3.45 46.63 -6.67
N THR A 636 4.39 46.51 -7.62
CA THR A 636 4.41 47.30 -8.88
C THR A 636 5.51 46.78 -9.82
N ASP A 637 5.15 46.78 -11.10
CA ASP A 637 5.98 46.99 -12.28
C ASP A 637 6.92 45.89 -12.78
N LEU A 638 6.37 45.16 -13.76
CA LEU A 638 7.12 44.62 -14.90
C LEU A 638 7.80 45.77 -15.66
N GLN A 639 9.10 45.99 -15.42
CA GLN A 639 10.15 46.28 -16.42
C GLN A 639 11.38 46.91 -15.74
N ALA A 640 12.25 46.06 -15.20
CA ALA A 640 13.66 46.41 -15.07
C ALA A 640 14.46 45.16 -15.45
N VAL A 641 15.06 45.17 -16.64
CA VAL A 641 16.01 44.12 -17.05
C VAL A 641 17.14 44.12 -16.02
N PRO A 642 17.29 43.06 -15.20
CA PRO A 642 18.31 43.06 -14.17
C PRO A 642 19.68 43.04 -14.85
N SER A 643 20.64 43.83 -14.36
CA SER A 643 21.96 43.92 -14.98
C SER A 643 22.62 42.53 -15.07
N LYS A 644 23.45 42.30 -16.11
CA LYS A 644 24.13 41.01 -16.33
C LYS A 644 24.81 40.46 -15.07
N LYS A 645 25.33 41.32 -14.19
CA LYS A 645 25.94 40.90 -12.91
C LYS A 645 24.93 40.37 -11.90
N VAL A 646 23.76 40.99 -11.78
CA VAL A 646 22.68 40.53 -10.87
C VAL A 646 22.08 39.22 -11.36
N LEU A 647 21.93 39.05 -12.67
CA LEU A 647 21.52 37.77 -13.27
C LEU A 647 22.55 36.68 -12.99
N VAL A 648 23.84 36.95 -13.16
CA VAL A 648 24.91 35.98 -12.86
C VAL A 648 24.93 35.63 -11.37
N GLU A 649 24.80 36.59 -10.46
CA GLU A 649 24.78 36.31 -9.01
C GLU A 649 23.53 35.53 -8.60
N ARG A 650 22.37 35.81 -9.22
CA ARG A 650 21.14 35.04 -9.04
C ARG A 650 21.29 33.61 -9.56
N ILE A 651 21.91 33.43 -10.74
CA ILE A 651 22.20 32.11 -11.32
C ILE A 651 23.14 31.33 -10.40
N LEU A 652 24.22 31.95 -9.90
CA LEU A 652 25.16 31.28 -8.98
C LEU A 652 24.48 30.88 -7.67
N ARG A 653 23.64 31.74 -7.07
CA ARG A 653 22.85 31.36 -5.88
C ARG A 653 21.88 30.23 -6.17
N LEU A 654 21.20 30.24 -7.32
CA LEU A 654 20.28 29.17 -7.71
C LEU A 654 21.02 27.86 -7.99
N GLN A 655 22.19 27.90 -8.63
CA GLN A 655 23.03 26.73 -8.84
C GLN A 655 23.53 26.16 -7.51
N GLN A 656 23.93 27.01 -6.57
CA GLN A 656 24.36 26.56 -5.25
C GLN A 656 23.21 25.99 -4.41
N ALA A 657 22.01 26.59 -4.48
CA ALA A 657 20.81 26.06 -3.85
C ALA A 657 20.36 24.74 -4.48
N SER A 658 20.42 24.65 -5.81
CA SER A 658 20.13 23.42 -6.57
C SER A 658 21.12 22.32 -6.21
N ALA A 659 22.42 22.61 -6.11
CA ALA A 659 23.44 21.63 -5.73
C ALA A 659 23.17 21.06 -4.33
N ARG A 660 22.87 21.92 -3.34
CA ARG A 660 22.50 21.47 -1.98
C ARG A 660 21.20 20.65 -1.96
N GLN A 661 20.25 20.99 -2.83
CA GLN A 661 19.02 20.23 -2.96
C GLN A 661 19.29 18.85 -3.57
N THR A 662 20.17 18.76 -4.57
CA THR A 662 20.63 17.49 -5.15
C THR A 662 21.36 16.63 -4.13
N GLU A 663 22.31 17.18 -3.37
CA GLU A 663 23.01 16.45 -2.29
C GLU A 663 22.03 15.92 -1.23
N ARG A 664 20.98 16.68 -0.91
CA ARG A 664 19.94 16.24 0.03
C ARG A 664 19.05 15.14 -0.56
N ILE A 665 18.74 15.21 -1.85
CA ILE A 665 18.02 14.16 -2.56
C ILE A 665 18.86 12.88 -2.57
N GLU A 666 20.14 12.97 -2.97
CA GLU A 666 21.07 11.83 -2.97
C GLU A 666 21.24 11.20 -1.57
N PHE A 667 21.29 12.02 -0.52
CA PHE A 667 21.30 11.52 0.87
C PHE A 667 20.03 10.74 1.21
N LEU A 668 18.85 11.28 0.87
CA LEU A 668 17.57 10.65 1.15
C LEU A 668 17.35 9.38 0.32
N GLU A 669 17.80 9.36 -0.93
CA GLU A 669 17.78 8.20 -1.82
C GLU A 669 18.66 7.08 -1.26
N ASN A 670 19.89 7.39 -0.87
CA ASN A 670 20.80 6.42 -0.24
C ASN A 670 20.25 5.88 1.08
N HIS A 671 19.69 6.74 1.94
CA HIS A 671 19.08 6.32 3.20
C HIS A 671 17.85 5.42 2.96
N THR A 672 17.03 5.75 1.97
CA THR A 672 15.86 4.94 1.58
C THR A 672 16.29 3.59 1.03
N ALA A 673 17.30 3.54 0.16
CA ALA A 673 17.87 2.29 -0.37
C ALA A 673 18.42 1.40 0.76
N MET A 674 19.12 1.98 1.73
CA MET A 674 19.63 1.26 2.90
C MET A 674 18.50 0.67 3.75
N LEU A 675 17.46 1.46 4.07
CA LEU A 675 16.26 1.02 4.77
C LEU A 675 15.54 -0.12 4.04
N VAL A 676 15.39 -0.03 2.72
CA VAL A 676 14.81 -1.10 1.90
C VAL A 676 15.65 -2.37 2.01
N SER A 677 16.98 -2.27 1.96
CA SER A 677 17.87 -3.43 2.12
C SER A 677 17.72 -4.08 3.51
N GLU A 678 17.57 -3.27 4.57
CA GLU A 678 17.35 -3.78 5.92
C GLU A 678 15.99 -4.45 6.08
N VAL A 679 14.94 -3.83 5.54
CA VAL A 679 13.59 -4.41 5.53
C VAL A 679 13.59 -5.73 4.77
N GLN A 680 14.24 -5.80 3.60
CA GLN A 680 14.38 -7.06 2.86
C GLN A 680 15.17 -8.11 3.63
N LYS A 681 16.27 -7.75 4.31
CA LYS A 681 17.03 -8.68 5.17
C LYS A 681 16.17 -9.17 6.34
N LYS A 682 15.46 -8.28 7.03
CA LYS A 682 14.54 -8.63 8.13
C LYS A 682 13.37 -9.49 7.63
N SER A 683 12.77 -9.18 6.48
CA SER A 683 11.75 -10.01 5.83
C SER A 683 12.28 -11.39 5.43
N LYS A 684 13.53 -11.51 4.94
CA LYS A 684 14.14 -12.82 4.65
C LYS A 684 14.35 -13.63 5.93
N VAL A 685 14.78 -13.00 7.02
CA VAL A 685 14.91 -13.67 8.32
C VAL A 685 13.53 -14.12 8.81
N VAL A 686 12.52 -13.25 8.77
CA VAL A 686 11.14 -13.58 9.14
C VAL A 686 10.57 -14.69 8.26
N GLN A 687 10.75 -14.64 6.93
CA GLN A 687 10.34 -15.72 6.02
C GLN A 687 11.07 -17.03 6.34
N HIS A 688 12.37 -16.98 6.65
CA HIS A 688 13.13 -18.17 7.04
C HIS A 688 12.61 -18.77 8.36
N TYR A 689 12.23 -17.93 9.33
CA TYR A 689 11.60 -18.41 10.57
C TYR A 689 10.17 -18.89 10.34
N MET A 690 9.37 -18.20 9.53
CA MET A 690 7.99 -18.60 9.21
C MET A 690 7.94 -19.89 8.39
N LEU A 691 8.83 -20.08 7.42
CA LEU A 691 8.94 -21.33 6.66
C LEU A 691 9.47 -22.48 7.53
N ARG A 692 10.33 -22.17 8.51
CA ARG A 692 10.81 -23.14 9.50
C ARG A 692 9.73 -23.49 10.54
N ASP A 693 8.88 -22.55 10.96
CA ASP A 693 7.78 -22.82 11.91
C ASP A 693 6.56 -23.45 11.25
N GLN A 694 6.18 -23.02 10.04
CA GLN A 694 5.02 -23.59 9.31
C GLN A 694 5.25 -25.02 8.81
N THR A 695 6.49 -25.53 8.89
CA THR A 695 6.80 -26.94 8.59
C THR A 695 7.39 -27.73 9.78
N ALA A 696 7.57 -27.10 10.94
CA ALA A 696 8.18 -27.73 12.12
C ALA A 696 7.35 -27.58 13.40
N GLY A 697 6.03 -27.52 13.28
CA GLY A 697 5.15 -28.01 14.33
C GLY A 697 5.22 -29.53 14.40
N ALA A 698 6.15 -30.06 15.20
CA ALA A 698 6.15 -31.43 15.75
C ALA A 698 6.51 -32.65 14.87
N LEU A 699 7.07 -32.52 13.66
CA LEU A 699 7.66 -33.69 12.97
C LEU A 699 8.97 -33.33 12.26
N THR A 700 10.10 -33.74 12.84
CA THR A 700 11.35 -33.88 12.08
C THR A 700 11.10 -34.84 10.92
N SER A 701 11.43 -34.42 9.69
CA SER A 701 11.34 -35.32 8.53
C SER A 701 12.15 -36.60 8.79
N SER A 702 11.62 -37.79 8.47
CA SER A 702 12.34 -39.07 8.63
C SER A 702 13.74 -39.08 8.00
N LYS A 703 13.96 -38.31 6.94
CA LYS A 703 15.30 -38.11 6.33
C LYS A 703 16.24 -37.31 7.23
N SER A 704 15.73 -36.33 7.99
CA SER A 704 16.52 -35.59 8.97
C SER A 704 16.87 -36.42 10.19
N ASP A 705 16.02 -37.35 10.62
CA ASP A 705 16.32 -38.23 11.75
C ASP A 705 17.29 -39.35 11.37
N GLN A 706 17.22 -39.87 10.14
CA GLN A 706 18.27 -40.75 9.62
C GLN A 706 19.61 -40.04 9.52
N ASN A 707 19.65 -38.81 8.99
CA ASN A 707 20.89 -38.02 8.93
C ASN A 707 21.41 -37.64 10.32
N LYS A 708 20.54 -37.35 11.31
CA LYS A 708 20.97 -37.15 12.71
C LYS A 708 21.50 -38.44 13.32
N SER A 709 20.88 -39.60 13.05
CA SER A 709 21.37 -40.89 13.55
C SER A 709 22.72 -41.27 12.92
N GLU A 710 22.95 -40.91 11.64
CA GLU A 710 24.24 -41.08 10.99
C GLU A 710 25.28 -40.08 11.51
N LEU A 711 24.89 -38.82 11.78
CA LEU A 711 25.76 -37.83 12.42
C LEU A 711 26.14 -38.22 13.85
N VAL A 712 25.28 -38.93 14.57
CA VAL A 712 25.57 -39.50 15.90
C VAL A 712 26.45 -40.75 15.79
N LYS A 713 26.26 -41.59 14.75
CA LYS A 713 27.11 -42.77 14.49
C LYS A 713 28.54 -42.41 14.05
N TYR A 714 28.74 -41.25 13.42
CA TYR A 714 30.06 -40.74 13.01
C TYR A 714 30.53 -39.52 13.83
N GLY A 715 29.81 -39.17 14.90
CA GLY A 715 29.90 -37.88 15.58
C GLY A 715 30.92 -37.80 16.73
N ASN A 716 32.21 -37.87 16.42
CA ASN A 716 33.28 -37.47 17.36
C ASN A 716 33.50 -35.94 17.42
N GLY A 717 32.60 -35.12 16.89
CA GLY A 717 32.76 -33.67 16.78
C GLY A 717 32.24 -32.87 17.98
N VAL A 718 32.83 -31.69 18.20
CA VAL A 718 32.53 -30.73 19.30
C VAL A 718 31.03 -30.45 19.50
N MET A 719 30.25 -30.31 18.43
CA MET A 719 28.81 -30.07 18.51
C MET A 719 28.03 -31.31 19.02
N ALA A 720 28.47 -32.52 18.67
CA ALA A 720 27.82 -33.75 19.15
C ALA A 720 28.03 -33.96 20.66
N ALA A 721 29.20 -33.60 21.19
CA ALA A 721 29.49 -33.72 22.61
C ALA A 721 28.77 -32.67 23.49
N ILE A 722 28.59 -31.44 22.98
CA ILE A 722 27.93 -30.35 23.72
C ILE A 722 26.39 -30.48 23.67
N TYR A 723 25.83 -30.82 22.50
CA TYR A 723 24.38 -30.92 22.33
C TYR A 723 23.81 -32.33 22.60
N GLY A 724 24.66 -33.36 22.55
CA GLY A 724 24.27 -34.76 22.76
C GLY A 724 24.14 -35.19 24.21
N GLY A 725 24.32 -34.27 25.17
CA GLY A 725 23.99 -34.39 26.59
C GLY A 725 24.18 -35.78 27.20
N VAL A 726 25.32 -36.00 27.86
CA VAL A 726 25.68 -37.16 28.71
C VAL A 726 24.46 -37.97 29.19
N LYS A 727 23.99 -38.90 28.36
CA LYS A 727 22.97 -39.87 28.71
C LYS A 727 23.43 -41.23 28.22
N GLY A 728 23.90 -42.01 29.18
CA GLY A 728 24.06 -43.46 29.03
C GLY A 728 25.45 -43.92 28.63
N ALA A 729 26.40 -43.84 29.56
CA ALA A 729 27.38 -44.87 29.90
C ALA A 729 28.47 -44.24 30.76
N GLU A 730 28.67 -44.82 31.94
CA GLU A 730 29.73 -44.46 32.86
C GLU A 730 31.10 -44.52 32.15
N ASN A 731 31.93 -43.49 32.38
CA ASN A 731 33.34 -43.39 31.99
C ASN A 731 33.70 -43.10 30.52
N LYS A 732 33.23 -41.96 29.99
CA LYS A 732 34.01 -41.21 28.99
C LYS A 732 33.98 -39.71 29.30
N SER A 733 34.90 -39.29 30.18
CA SER A 733 35.28 -37.88 30.30
C SER A 733 35.71 -37.34 28.93
N MET A 734 35.56 -36.03 28.71
CA MET A 734 35.99 -35.34 27.48
C MET A 734 37.32 -35.93 26.97
N SER A 735 37.30 -36.51 25.76
CA SER A 735 38.52 -37.00 25.12
C SER A 735 39.54 -35.86 25.02
N LEU A 736 40.81 -36.14 25.33
CA LEU A 736 41.90 -35.16 25.20
C LEU A 736 41.93 -34.53 23.80
N GLU A 737 41.65 -35.33 22.78
CA GLU A 737 41.57 -34.89 21.37
C GLU A 737 40.47 -33.84 21.15
N LEU A 738 39.31 -34.03 21.78
CA LEU A 738 38.19 -33.09 21.73
C LEU A 738 38.53 -31.79 22.47
N SER A 739 39.21 -31.88 23.61
CA SER A 739 39.64 -30.71 24.38
C SER A 739 40.69 -29.88 23.63
N LEU A 740 41.59 -30.53 22.88
CA LEU A 740 42.56 -29.87 22.02
C LEU A 740 41.90 -29.20 20.81
N GLU A 741 40.88 -29.83 20.22
CA GLU A 741 40.12 -29.23 19.12
C GLU A 741 39.32 -28.00 19.58
N ILE A 742 38.69 -28.08 20.76
CA ILE A 742 37.98 -26.93 21.37
C ILE A 742 38.96 -25.79 21.65
N ASN A 743 40.12 -26.09 22.26
CA ASN A 743 41.14 -25.06 22.53
C ASN A 743 41.66 -24.43 21.25
N LYS A 744 41.90 -25.22 20.19
CA LYS A 744 42.34 -24.70 18.89
C LYS A 744 41.30 -23.76 18.28
N LYS A 745 40.01 -24.12 18.34
CA LYS A 745 38.93 -23.26 17.82
C LYS A 745 38.74 -21.99 18.64
N LEU A 746 38.79 -22.09 19.98
CA LEU A 746 38.75 -20.92 20.85
C LEU A 746 39.94 -20.00 20.61
N GLN A 747 41.14 -20.56 20.41
CA GLN A 747 42.33 -19.80 20.08
C GLN A 747 42.17 -19.06 18.74
N THR A 748 41.67 -19.71 17.69
CA THR A 748 41.39 -19.04 16.41
C THR A 748 40.38 -17.90 16.54
N VAL A 749 39.31 -18.10 17.33
CA VAL A 749 38.32 -17.04 17.59
C VAL A 749 38.95 -15.87 18.35
N LEU A 750 39.82 -16.16 19.31
CA LEU A 750 40.50 -15.15 20.11
C LEU A 750 41.53 -14.37 19.29
N GLU A 751 42.28 -15.04 18.42
CA GLU A 751 43.21 -14.43 17.45
C GLU A 751 42.46 -13.52 16.46
N ASP A 752 41.34 -13.99 15.89
CA ASP A 752 40.50 -13.18 14.98
C ASP A 752 39.87 -11.97 15.70
N THR A 753 39.43 -12.15 16.94
CA THR A 753 38.87 -11.06 17.76
C THR A 753 39.94 -10.04 18.11
N LEU A 754 41.16 -10.47 18.46
CA LEU A 754 42.29 -9.59 18.71
C LEU A 754 42.68 -8.81 17.45
N LEU A 755 42.75 -9.47 16.30
CA LEU A 755 43.06 -8.82 15.03
C LEU A 755 42.02 -7.73 14.71
N LYS A 756 40.73 -8.04 14.83
CA LYS A 756 39.64 -7.07 14.65
C LYS A 756 39.76 -5.88 15.61
N ASN A 757 40.08 -6.13 16.87
CA ASN A 757 40.27 -5.06 17.85
C ASN A 757 41.49 -4.18 17.55
N ILE A 758 42.58 -4.75 17.05
CA ILE A 758 43.76 -3.99 16.60
C ILE A 758 43.37 -3.10 15.42
N THR A 759 42.71 -3.65 14.39
CA THR A 759 42.27 -2.88 13.22
C THR A 759 41.27 -1.78 13.59
N LEU A 760 40.34 -2.07 14.52
CA LEU A 760 39.41 -1.04 15.03
C LEU A 760 40.16 0.09 15.74
N LYS A 761 41.18 -0.24 16.52
CA LYS A 761 42.00 0.77 17.21
C LYS A 761 42.76 1.65 16.21
N GLU A 762 43.40 1.06 15.20
CA GLU A 762 44.10 1.80 14.14
C GLU A 762 43.15 2.75 13.39
N ASN A 763 41.95 2.26 13.04
CA ASN A 763 40.92 3.10 12.41
C ASN A 763 40.48 4.26 13.31
N LEU A 764 40.36 4.01 14.62
CA LEU A 764 39.98 5.02 15.60
C LEU A 764 41.08 6.07 15.77
N ASP A 765 42.35 5.66 15.75
CA ASP A 765 43.51 6.56 15.79
C ASP A 765 43.57 7.43 14.52
N VAL A 766 43.32 6.87 13.33
CA VAL A 766 43.24 7.63 12.07
C VAL A 766 42.09 8.65 12.10
N LEU A 767 40.91 8.24 12.57
CA LEU A 767 39.78 9.16 12.75
C LEU A 767 40.11 10.27 13.75
N GLY A 768 40.82 9.95 14.84
CA GLY A 768 41.31 10.92 15.81
C GLY A 768 42.22 11.97 15.17
N LEU A 769 43.17 11.54 14.32
CA LEU A 769 44.05 12.45 13.58
C LEU A 769 43.29 13.36 12.60
N GLU A 770 42.27 12.83 11.93
CA GLU A 770 41.44 13.61 11.01
C GLU A 770 40.58 14.64 11.77
N VAL A 771 40.02 14.26 12.92
CA VAL A 771 39.31 15.18 13.82
C VAL A 771 40.23 16.29 14.31
N ASP A 772 41.47 15.97 14.71
CA ASP A 772 42.46 16.97 15.11
C ASP A 772 42.84 17.92 13.95
N ASN A 773 42.97 17.38 12.74
CA ASN A 773 43.24 18.17 11.53
C ASN A 773 42.09 19.12 11.21
N LEU A 774 40.86 18.62 11.24
CA LEU A 774 39.64 19.42 11.06
C LEU A 774 39.49 20.47 12.15
N THR A 775 39.81 20.13 13.41
CA THR A 775 39.78 21.08 14.54
C THR A 775 40.81 22.19 14.36
N ARG A 776 42.03 21.87 13.88
CA ARG A 776 43.05 22.87 13.53
C ARG A 776 42.60 23.76 12.38
N LYS A 777 42.02 23.19 11.32
CA LYS A 777 41.46 23.95 10.19
C LYS A 777 40.33 24.88 10.66
N LEU A 778 39.44 24.40 11.51
CA LEU A 778 38.36 25.21 12.09
C LEU A 778 38.93 26.42 12.86
N ARG A 779 39.90 26.20 13.75
CA ARG A 779 40.57 27.29 14.48
C ARG A 779 41.28 28.27 13.55
N SER A 780 41.93 27.79 12.49
CA SER A 780 42.57 28.67 11.50
C SER A 780 41.54 29.51 10.73
N TYR A 781 40.37 28.93 10.45
CA TYR A 781 39.28 29.63 9.79
C TYR A 781 38.65 30.68 10.70
N GLU A 782 38.51 30.40 12.00
CA GLU A 782 38.05 31.34 13.01
C GLU A 782 39.04 32.50 13.20
N LEU A 783 40.35 32.22 13.23
CA LEU A 783 41.39 33.26 13.29
C LEU A 783 41.40 34.17 12.05
N ASN A 784 41.25 33.60 10.85
CA ASN A 784 41.19 34.36 9.60
C ASN A 784 39.90 35.19 9.44
N LYS A 785 38.89 34.96 10.28
CA LYS A 785 37.63 35.73 10.27
C LYS A 785 37.68 36.95 11.19
N VAL A 786 38.71 37.05 12.04
CA VAL A 786 38.89 38.12 13.02
C VAL A 786 39.94 39.16 12.55
N GLN A 787 40.73 38.85 11.52
CA GLN A 787 41.47 39.84 10.71
C GLN A 787 40.60 40.36 9.58
#